data_AF-A0A351HBL9-F1
#
_entry.id   AF-A0A351HBL9-F1
#
_cell.length_a   1.000
_cell.length_b   1.000
_cell.length_c   1.000
_cell.angle_alpha   90.00
_cell.angle_beta   90.00
_cell.angle_gamma   90.00
#
_symmetry.space_group_name_H-M   'P 1'
#
loop_
_entity.id
_entity.type
_entity.pdbx_description
1 polymer ?
#
loop_
_entity_poly.entity_id
_entity_poly.type
_entity_poly.pdbx_seq_one_letter_code
_entity_poly.pdbx_strand_id
1 'polypeptide(L)'
;MDASETGKLEPVSEGAVGEVTVKGPTVLCDDAENSKMFTPRGYFRTGDLGKLAPDDSGWLFITGRIKDAINRGGETIAPGEIEAILKNYPGWKDEAVEPALMVFARTHVDLQEDVALAIAPSSCAVDLADLNAWASRHLPSSMLPQTMIRLAELPRSGSGKLLRARFAMEMNALLKPARLGILQVYQLESDGAAPRLIQEFSAPQYRPQPRKPSRLSESGPTLESVLAVLQNYVGDEVELGPDTRLEDAGVNSLAAVELAGHLSRRFSTSLPPWIISDYPTPRALLSQLSSVPKEALRPARESQGVPELVRADWSLETDQDDPSWADLEPETRILLRNSGLSIGVFTQLISATSWWKGKRSRPESLVFGRNTESTRAPLFYCPATSADFDQMATSLGSDQPVYGMRSNHGVMERTHPNLETLARYYVGEILSIQAEGPYLIAGYCRGVKLAFQIALELSRRGKRVPGLFLLEQVIPNWFPGRITVFFGEDSYYNPWGSFERPEEGLDLFFPGNLAVKTIPGDHDAFWRKPEVNDFFTQLRRGIDEAATASTQMAEVPERRPLLPADAHQAEIETTKLLFITPGEKTLRIKVRITNTSSVVWPSRKGTGPELGYWIQAEQMISPMFHGLGEGLPKAVAPGESVVMSLELQLPTRGRRYRVIIDLVDNRSEWFQFRGSPVATVKLFSHPVFVPFTWMRRIGRLMNR
;
A
#
# COMPACT_ATOMS: atom_id res chain seq x y z
N MET A 1 2.91 -4.50 26.86
CA MET A 1 1.91 -5.35 26.17
C MET A 1 1.88 -4.97 24.71
N ASP A 2 1.77 -5.93 23.79
CA ASP A 2 1.62 -5.63 22.37
C ASP A 2 0.17 -5.21 22.10
N ALA A 3 -0.01 -4.11 21.40
CA ALA A 3 -1.32 -3.57 21.09
C ALA A 3 -1.80 -4.12 19.75
N SER A 4 -1.99 -5.45 19.67
CA SER A 4 -2.76 -6.03 18.56
C SER A 4 -4.26 -5.76 18.77
N GLU A 5 -4.97 -5.44 17.70
CA GLU A 5 -6.42 -5.17 17.65
C GLU A 5 -7.29 -6.39 18.05
N THR A 6 -6.69 -7.51 18.46
CA THR A 6 -7.36 -8.80 18.73
C THR A 6 -7.93 -8.94 20.15
N GLY A 7 -7.74 -7.95 21.03
CA GLY A 7 -8.22 -8.01 22.41
C GLY A 7 -7.52 -9.07 23.30
N LYS A 8 -6.54 -9.80 22.76
CA LYS A 8 -5.64 -10.66 23.55
C LYS A 8 -4.43 -9.86 24.00
N LEU A 9 -4.44 -9.52 25.29
CA LEU A 9 -3.30 -8.94 25.99
C LEU A 9 -2.28 -10.04 26.30
N GLU A 10 -1.23 -10.15 25.49
CA GLU A 10 -0.09 -11.01 25.79
C GLU A 10 1.08 -10.18 26.33
N PRO A 11 1.79 -10.66 27.36
CA PRO A 11 3.05 -10.06 27.80
C PRO A 11 4.02 -10.00 26.61
N VAL A 12 4.67 -8.85 26.41
CA VAL A 12 5.75 -8.75 25.42
C VAL A 12 6.93 -9.60 25.88
N SER A 13 7.70 -10.15 24.94
CA SER A 13 8.94 -10.87 25.25
C SER A 13 9.89 -9.99 26.08
N GLU A 14 10.67 -10.61 26.94
CA GLU A 14 11.61 -9.91 27.81
C GLU A 14 12.57 -9.02 27.00
N GLY A 15 12.67 -7.74 27.38
CA GLY A 15 13.45 -6.72 26.65
C GLY A 15 12.70 -5.96 25.53
N ALA A 16 11.53 -6.42 25.07
CA ALA A 16 10.73 -5.72 24.07
C ALA A 16 9.94 -4.53 24.67
N VAL A 17 9.78 -3.47 23.89
CA VAL A 17 8.97 -2.30 24.28
C VAL A 17 7.50 -2.60 24.05
N GLY A 18 6.64 -2.27 25.01
CA GLY A 18 5.18 -2.38 24.84
C GLY A 18 4.40 -1.37 25.68
N GLU A 19 3.08 -1.37 25.52
CA GLU A 19 2.19 -0.51 26.30
C GLU A 19 2.22 -0.90 27.79
N VAL A 20 2.34 0.12 28.64
CA VAL A 20 2.23 0.00 30.09
C VAL A 20 0.76 0.06 30.47
N THR A 21 0.28 -1.00 31.13
CA THR A 21 -1.09 -1.08 31.63
C THR A 21 -1.07 -1.45 33.11
N VAL A 22 -1.92 -0.79 33.92
CA VAL A 22 -1.93 -0.96 35.38
C VAL A 22 -3.28 -1.46 35.87
N LYS A 23 -3.28 -2.27 36.92
CA LYS A 23 -4.50 -2.75 37.60
C LYS A 23 -4.23 -2.80 39.09
N GLY A 24 -5.12 -2.19 39.88
CA GLY A 24 -4.95 -2.11 41.32
C GLY A 24 -6.00 -1.22 41.99
N PRO A 25 -6.04 -1.21 43.34
CA PRO A 25 -7.08 -0.53 44.12
C PRO A 25 -7.06 1.01 44.02
N THR A 26 -5.97 1.58 43.46
CA THR A 26 -5.79 3.03 43.27
C THR A 26 -6.15 3.51 41.87
N VAL A 27 -6.53 2.60 40.97
CA VAL A 27 -6.96 2.91 39.60
C VAL A 27 -8.43 3.32 39.62
N LEU A 28 -8.79 4.36 38.84
CA LEU A 28 -10.18 4.80 38.68
C LEU A 28 -11.10 3.65 38.25
N CYS A 29 -12.37 3.68 38.64
CA CYS A 29 -13.31 2.62 38.28
C CYS A 29 -13.65 2.65 36.79
N ASP A 30 -13.81 1.47 36.21
CA ASP A 30 -14.35 1.27 34.87
C ASP A 30 -15.85 1.61 34.87
N ASP A 31 -16.21 2.76 34.31
CA ASP A 31 -17.59 3.20 34.11
C ASP A 31 -17.88 3.41 32.60
N ALA A 32 -19.16 3.61 32.27
CA ALA A 32 -19.59 3.72 30.87
C ALA A 32 -18.87 4.85 30.10
N GLU A 33 -18.43 5.91 30.78
CA GLU A 33 -17.72 7.04 30.17
C GLU A 33 -16.22 6.74 29.95
N ASN A 34 -15.60 5.92 30.80
CA ASN A 34 -14.17 5.63 30.77
C ASN A 34 -13.80 4.26 30.21
N SER A 35 -14.78 3.44 29.81
CA SER A 35 -14.61 2.07 29.27
C SER A 35 -13.52 1.91 28.20
N LYS A 36 -13.30 2.94 27.36
CA LYS A 36 -12.24 2.94 26.33
C LYS A 36 -10.82 3.10 26.87
N MET A 37 -10.66 3.54 28.13
CA MET A 37 -9.37 3.66 28.81
C MET A 37 -8.95 2.36 29.50
N PHE A 38 -9.82 1.36 29.52
CA PHE A 38 -9.54 0.05 30.07
C PHE A 38 -9.41 -1.00 28.97
N THR A 39 -8.57 -1.99 29.21
CA THR A 39 -8.51 -3.19 28.38
C THR A 39 -9.70 -4.10 28.69
N PRO A 40 -10.06 -5.06 27.82
CA PRO A 40 -11.13 -6.03 28.10
C PRO A 40 -10.94 -6.85 29.39
N ARG A 41 -9.72 -6.88 29.95
CA ARG A 41 -9.39 -7.57 31.22
C ARG A 41 -9.39 -6.63 32.44
N GLY A 42 -9.81 -5.38 32.27
CA GLY A 42 -9.92 -4.37 33.32
C GLY A 42 -8.57 -3.76 33.74
N TYR A 43 -7.59 -3.68 32.84
CA TYR A 43 -6.36 -2.93 33.08
C TYR A 43 -6.49 -1.53 32.51
N PHE A 44 -6.10 -0.51 33.26
CA PHE A 44 -6.06 0.87 32.77
C PHE A 44 -4.87 1.06 31.82
N ARG A 45 -5.15 1.59 30.64
CA ARG A 45 -4.18 1.96 29.60
C ARG A 45 -3.55 3.30 29.94
N THR A 46 -2.30 3.33 30.38
CA THR A 46 -1.66 4.61 30.77
C THR A 46 -1.32 5.49 29.57
N GLY A 47 -1.22 4.89 28.38
CA GLY A 47 -0.76 5.54 27.17
C GLY A 47 0.76 5.70 27.11
N ASP A 48 1.49 5.18 28.10
CA ASP A 48 2.95 5.17 28.15
C ASP A 48 3.48 3.85 27.55
N LEU A 49 4.66 3.93 26.94
CA LEU A 49 5.44 2.79 26.45
C LEU A 49 6.55 2.48 27.46
N GLY A 50 6.86 1.21 27.64
CA GLY A 50 7.95 0.79 28.51
C GLY A 50 8.45 -0.62 28.22
N LYS A 51 9.60 -0.95 28.82
CA LYS A 51 10.24 -2.27 28.75
C LYS A 51 10.72 -2.71 30.12
N LEU A 52 10.70 -4.01 30.37
CA LEU A 52 11.27 -4.59 31.58
C LEU A 52 12.79 -4.67 31.46
N ALA A 53 13.48 -4.49 32.58
CA ALA A 53 14.91 -4.69 32.68
C ALA A 53 15.27 -6.16 32.41
N PRO A 54 16.34 -6.43 31.64
CA PRO A 54 16.74 -7.80 31.26
C PRO A 54 17.50 -8.56 32.36
N ASP A 55 17.65 -7.98 33.55
CA ASP A 55 18.50 -8.47 34.64
C ASP A 55 17.71 -9.12 35.79
N ASP A 56 16.52 -9.67 35.52
CA ASP A 56 15.59 -10.28 36.50
C ASP A 56 15.19 -9.37 37.68
N SER A 57 15.59 -8.09 37.65
CA SER A 57 15.35 -7.12 38.72
C SER A 57 13.90 -6.67 38.85
N GLY A 58 13.10 -6.90 37.80
CA GLY A 58 11.70 -6.49 37.72
C GLY A 58 11.48 -4.98 37.50
N TRP A 59 12.53 -4.20 37.22
CA TRP A 59 12.38 -2.77 36.94
C TRP A 59 11.66 -2.53 35.60
N LEU A 60 10.69 -1.60 35.60
CA LEU A 60 10.02 -1.10 34.39
C LEU A 60 10.61 0.25 33.98
N PHE A 61 11.19 0.32 32.79
CA PHE A 61 11.64 1.58 32.19
C PHE A 61 10.56 2.16 31.30
N ILE A 62 10.11 3.38 31.58
CA ILE A 62 9.21 4.13 30.70
C ILE A 62 10.03 4.72 29.55
N THR A 63 9.75 4.28 28.34
CA THR A 63 10.50 4.63 27.13
C THR A 63 9.82 5.71 26.29
N GLY A 64 8.52 5.96 26.47
CA GLY A 64 7.82 7.00 25.74
C GLY A 64 6.31 7.02 25.92
N ARG A 65 5.59 7.64 24.98
CA ARG A 65 4.13 7.62 24.89
C ARG A 65 3.66 7.11 23.55
N ILE A 66 2.57 6.35 23.55
CA ILE A 66 1.95 5.79 22.33
C ILE A 66 1.61 6.90 21.33
N LYS A 67 1.08 8.04 21.80
CA LYS A 67 0.71 9.18 20.94
C LYS A 67 1.90 9.91 20.31
N ASP A 68 3.10 9.68 20.82
CA ASP A 68 4.33 10.31 20.37
C ASP A 68 5.24 9.34 19.61
N ALA A 69 4.87 8.06 19.50
CA ALA A 69 5.68 7.04 18.85
C ALA A 69 5.79 7.28 17.33
N ILE A 70 6.96 6.99 16.77
CA ILE A 70 7.25 7.12 15.34
C ILE A 70 7.23 5.73 14.73
N ASN A 71 6.34 5.50 13.77
CA ASN A 71 6.20 4.21 13.08
C ASN A 71 6.92 4.26 11.74
N ARG A 72 8.20 3.90 11.74
CA ARG A 72 9.09 3.99 10.58
C ARG A 72 9.34 2.61 10.00
N GLY A 73 8.76 2.34 8.84
CA GLY A 73 9.00 1.08 8.11
C GLY A 73 8.60 -0.17 8.88
N GLY A 74 7.61 -0.07 9.79
CA GLY A 74 7.16 -1.18 10.65
C GLY A 74 7.84 -1.24 12.02
N GLU A 75 8.87 -0.42 12.27
CA GLU A 75 9.50 -0.28 13.59
C GLU A 75 8.84 0.86 14.38
N THR A 76 8.42 0.58 15.62
CA THR A 76 7.93 1.60 16.55
C THR A 76 9.09 2.18 17.34
N ILE A 77 9.43 3.43 17.04
CA ILE A 77 10.57 4.15 17.61
C ILE A 77 10.06 5.17 18.63
N ALA A 78 10.62 5.14 19.84
CA ALA A 78 10.29 6.11 20.88
C ALA A 78 11.20 7.36 20.76
N PRO A 79 10.64 8.58 20.58
CA PRO A 79 11.44 9.81 20.43
C PRO A 79 12.42 10.05 21.59
N GLY A 80 12.01 9.68 22.81
CA GLY A 80 12.80 9.89 24.02
C GLY A 80 14.13 9.14 24.02
N GLU A 81 14.21 7.97 23.38
CA GLU A 81 15.46 7.20 23.27
C GLU A 81 16.48 7.95 22.40
N ILE A 82 16.01 8.52 21.29
CA ILE A 82 16.85 9.31 20.39
C ILE A 82 17.27 10.61 21.06
N GLU A 83 16.34 11.30 21.73
CA GLU A 83 16.64 12.52 22.49
C GLU A 83 17.68 12.26 23.59
N ALA A 84 17.58 11.15 24.32
CA ALA A 84 18.52 10.80 25.37
C ALA A 84 19.94 10.55 24.83
N ILE A 85 20.06 9.92 23.66
CA ILE A 85 21.36 9.69 23.02
C ILE A 85 21.92 11.00 22.44
N LEU A 86 21.10 11.77 21.73
CA LEU A 86 21.53 13.03 21.11
C LEU A 86 21.95 14.08 22.13
N LYS A 87 21.38 14.10 23.35
CA LYS A 87 21.84 14.96 24.45
C LYS A 87 23.31 14.76 24.82
N ASN A 88 23.90 13.61 24.54
CA ASN A 88 25.30 13.31 24.84
C ASN A 88 26.27 13.74 23.74
N TYR A 89 25.81 14.38 22.66
CA TYR A 89 26.69 14.85 21.60
C TYR A 89 27.70 15.87 22.16
N PRO A 90 29.03 15.62 22.03
CA PRO A 90 30.04 16.48 22.65
C PRO A 90 30.01 17.93 22.17
N GLY A 91 29.57 18.17 20.93
CA GLY A 91 29.51 19.52 20.34
C GLY A 91 28.53 20.47 21.05
N TRP A 92 27.63 19.97 21.91
CA TRP A 92 26.81 20.83 22.75
C TRP A 92 27.60 21.60 23.81
N LYS A 93 28.77 21.10 24.22
CA LYS A 93 29.60 21.72 25.27
C LYS A 93 30.28 23.01 24.82
N ASP A 94 30.41 23.21 23.51
CA ASP A 94 31.00 24.40 22.91
C ASP A 94 29.98 25.54 22.73
N GLU A 95 28.70 25.27 23.00
CA GLU A 95 27.61 26.25 22.89
C GLU A 95 27.42 27.03 24.20
N ALA A 96 27.14 28.34 24.08
CA ALA A 96 26.86 29.19 25.23
C ALA A 96 25.52 28.84 25.94
N VAL A 97 24.60 28.19 25.23
CA VAL A 97 23.28 27.79 25.72
C VAL A 97 23.05 26.33 25.34
N GLU A 98 22.73 25.50 26.33
CA GLU A 98 22.39 24.09 26.10
C GLU A 98 21.10 24.00 25.24
N PRO A 99 21.15 23.35 24.07
CA PRO A 99 20.00 23.34 23.17
C PRO A 99 18.91 22.38 23.65
N ALA A 100 17.67 22.82 23.50
CA ALA A 100 16.51 21.98 23.69
C ALA A 100 16.25 21.17 22.40
N LEU A 101 16.05 19.86 22.57
CA LEU A 101 15.81 18.91 21.49
C LEU A 101 14.38 18.39 21.54
N MET A 102 13.75 18.22 20.39
CA MET A 102 12.48 17.51 20.24
C MET A 102 12.50 16.63 18.99
N VAL A 103 12.43 15.33 19.18
CA VAL A 103 12.29 14.35 18.11
C VAL A 103 10.82 14.11 17.83
N PHE A 104 10.44 14.00 16.55
CA PHE A 104 9.04 13.87 16.13
C PHE A 104 8.91 13.12 14.81
N ALA A 105 7.70 12.62 14.52
CA ALA A 105 7.40 11.90 13.29
C ALA A 105 7.30 12.84 12.08
N ARG A 106 8.06 12.57 11.03
CA ARG A 106 7.92 13.21 9.71
C ARG A 106 7.35 12.23 8.69
N THR A 107 6.42 12.65 7.85
CA THR A 107 5.89 11.81 6.78
C THR A 107 7.00 11.44 5.79
N HIS A 108 7.08 10.17 5.41
CA HIS A 108 8.07 9.65 4.47
C HIS A 108 7.39 8.96 3.29
N VAL A 109 8.01 9.03 2.09
CA VAL A 109 7.45 8.44 0.86
C VAL A 109 7.26 6.92 0.94
N ASP A 110 8.26 6.18 1.44
CA ASP A 110 8.23 4.71 1.51
C ASP A 110 7.98 4.14 2.92
N LEU A 111 8.51 4.78 3.97
CA LEU A 111 8.53 4.25 5.34
C LEU A 111 7.33 4.64 6.19
N GLN A 112 6.32 5.29 5.60
CA GLN A 112 5.20 5.97 6.27
C GLN A 112 5.64 7.19 7.10
N GLU A 113 6.42 6.95 8.15
CA GLU A 113 7.05 7.99 8.96
C GLU A 113 8.58 7.86 8.94
N ASP A 114 9.27 8.92 9.32
CA ASP A 114 10.71 9.00 9.46
C ASP A 114 11.04 9.91 10.65
N VAL A 115 12.27 9.80 11.15
CA VAL A 115 12.72 10.53 12.34
C VAL A 115 13.11 11.95 11.94
N ALA A 116 12.49 12.93 12.59
CA ALA A 116 12.88 14.33 12.51
C ALA A 116 13.28 14.89 13.87
N LEU A 117 14.18 15.88 13.85
CA LEU A 117 14.73 16.53 15.04
C LEU A 117 14.52 18.04 14.95
N ALA A 118 13.91 18.62 15.97
CA ALA A 118 13.80 20.07 16.16
C ALA A 118 14.80 20.53 17.25
N ILE A 119 15.49 21.65 17.01
CA ILE A 119 16.58 22.15 17.86
C ILE A 119 16.37 23.65 18.12
N ALA A 120 16.34 24.03 19.40
CA ALA A 120 16.25 25.42 19.84
C ALA A 120 17.34 25.77 20.87
N PRO A 121 17.83 27.03 20.94
CA PRO A 121 17.44 28.15 20.08
C PRO A 121 18.08 28.06 18.68
N SER A 122 17.50 28.75 17.70
CA SER A 122 17.99 28.78 16.31
C SER A 122 19.39 29.38 16.18
N SER A 123 19.83 30.13 17.19
CA SER A 123 21.19 30.67 17.31
C SER A 123 22.25 29.63 17.69
N CYS A 124 21.86 28.38 17.98
CA CYS A 124 22.80 27.30 18.23
C CYS A 124 23.70 27.09 17.00
N ALA A 125 25.02 27.25 17.20
CA ALA A 125 26.00 27.26 16.12
C ALA A 125 26.44 25.86 15.69
N VAL A 126 26.01 24.81 16.40
CA VAL A 126 26.34 23.41 16.09
C VAL A 126 26.05 23.03 14.66
N ASP A 127 27.08 22.52 13.98
CA ASP A 127 26.94 21.92 12.66
C ASP A 127 26.05 20.65 12.75
N LEU A 128 24.91 20.71 12.07
CA LEU A 128 23.92 19.65 12.06
C LEU A 128 24.35 18.45 11.22
N ALA A 129 25.27 18.64 10.27
CA ALA A 129 25.91 17.55 9.56
C ALA A 129 26.85 16.77 10.48
N ASP A 130 27.63 17.46 11.33
CA ASP A 130 28.50 16.82 12.32
C ASP A 130 27.70 16.09 13.41
N LEU A 131 26.60 16.70 13.87
CA LEU A 131 25.65 16.04 14.77
C LEU A 131 25.10 14.75 14.14
N ASN A 132 24.66 14.80 12.88
CA ASN A 132 24.17 13.62 12.17
C ASN A 132 25.27 12.54 12.00
N ALA A 133 26.48 12.94 11.65
CA ALA A 133 27.63 12.04 11.50
C ALA A 133 28.04 11.39 12.83
N TRP A 134 27.96 12.12 13.94
CA TRP A 134 28.14 11.55 15.27
C TRP A 134 26.99 10.62 15.64
N ALA A 135 25.75 11.03 15.42
CA ALA A 135 24.55 10.23 15.69
C ALA A 135 24.59 8.88 14.94
N SER A 136 25.06 8.86 13.69
CA SER A 136 25.23 7.64 12.88
C SER A 136 26.13 6.56 13.49
N ARG A 137 27.01 6.94 14.43
CA ARG A 137 27.90 6.02 15.15
C ARG A 137 27.30 5.50 16.46
N HIS A 138 26.21 6.11 16.93
CA HIS A 138 25.61 5.84 18.25
C HIS A 138 24.14 5.43 18.18
N LEU A 139 23.47 5.65 17.04
CA LEU A 139 22.10 5.25 16.77
C LEU A 139 22.04 4.25 15.60
N PRO A 140 21.13 3.27 15.65
CA PRO A 140 20.76 2.47 14.50
C PRO A 140 20.31 3.35 13.34
N SER A 141 20.51 2.89 12.10
CA SER A 141 20.15 3.66 10.90
C SER A 141 18.66 4.03 10.82
N SER A 142 17.77 3.26 11.47
CA SER A 142 16.35 3.55 11.56
C SER A 142 16.00 4.69 12.52
N MET A 143 16.85 4.94 13.51
CA MET A 143 16.65 5.98 14.52
C MET A 143 17.35 7.29 14.16
N LEU A 144 18.06 7.36 13.03
CA LEU A 144 18.80 8.54 12.63
C LEU A 144 17.87 9.64 12.10
N PRO A 145 17.90 10.86 12.67
CA PRO A 145 17.13 11.96 12.13
C PRO A 145 17.64 12.37 10.75
N GLN A 146 16.83 12.14 9.71
CA GLN A 146 17.11 12.59 8.33
C GLN A 146 16.55 13.99 8.07
N THR A 147 15.85 14.56 9.05
CA THR A 147 15.34 15.92 9.00
C THR A 147 15.73 16.65 10.26
N MET A 148 16.30 17.83 10.11
CA MET A 148 16.64 18.69 11.24
C MET A 148 16.06 20.08 11.02
N ILE A 149 15.44 20.65 12.06
CA ILE A 149 14.77 21.96 12.00
C ILE A 149 15.31 22.82 13.14
N ARG A 150 15.89 23.98 12.80
CA ARG A 150 16.29 25.01 13.75
C ARG A 150 15.15 25.99 13.97
N LEU A 151 14.88 26.35 15.22
CA LEU A 151 13.79 27.25 15.60
C LEU A 151 14.14 28.05 16.86
N ALA A 152 13.57 29.25 16.98
CA ALA A 152 13.89 30.15 18.10
C ALA A 152 13.56 29.54 19.48
N GLU A 153 12.41 28.87 19.59
CA GLU A 153 11.96 28.19 20.80
C GLU A 153 11.14 26.95 20.45
N LEU A 154 11.26 25.87 21.24
CA LEU A 154 10.40 24.69 21.06
C LEU A 154 8.96 24.99 21.47
N PRO A 155 7.95 24.53 20.71
CA PRO A 155 6.55 24.79 21.01
C PRO A 155 6.10 24.08 22.29
N ARG A 156 5.58 24.85 23.26
CA ARG A 156 5.12 24.35 24.57
C ARG A 156 3.68 24.78 24.86
N SER A 157 2.97 23.98 25.66
CA SER A 157 1.66 24.34 26.21
C SER A 157 1.79 25.44 27.27
N GLY A 158 0.67 26.05 27.67
CA GLY A 158 0.64 26.94 28.84
C GLY A 158 1.05 26.28 30.17
N SER A 159 1.18 24.95 30.20
CA SER A 159 1.72 24.16 31.31
C SER A 159 3.17 23.70 31.12
N GLY A 160 3.87 24.22 30.08
CA GLY A 160 5.29 23.96 29.80
C GLY A 160 5.61 22.65 29.08
N LYS A 161 4.61 21.84 28.72
CA LYS A 161 4.79 20.55 28.02
C LYS A 161 5.05 20.76 26.53
N LEU A 162 5.97 19.99 25.95
CA LEU A 162 6.25 20.03 24.52
C LEU A 162 5.00 19.63 23.71
N LEU A 163 4.69 20.40 22.67
CA LEU A 163 3.56 20.16 21.77
C LEU A 163 4.00 19.34 20.54
N ARG A 164 4.62 18.18 20.79
CA ARG A 164 5.23 17.31 19.76
C ARG A 164 4.27 16.95 18.63
N ALA A 165 3.08 16.44 18.96
CA ALA A 165 2.08 16.04 17.96
C ALA A 165 1.57 17.21 17.11
N ARG A 166 1.40 18.39 17.72
CA ARG A 166 0.98 19.62 17.01
C ARG A 166 2.07 20.04 16.03
N PHE A 167 3.32 20.12 16.49
CA PHE A 167 4.46 20.52 15.69
C PHE A 167 4.73 19.55 14.54
N ALA A 168 4.66 18.24 14.80
CA ALA A 168 4.77 17.21 13.76
C ALA A 168 3.72 17.39 12.67
N MET A 169 2.47 17.64 13.05
CA MET A 169 1.38 17.90 12.12
C MET A 169 1.63 19.15 11.27
N GLU A 170 2.06 20.25 11.88
CA GLU A 170 2.38 21.51 11.19
C GLU A 170 3.53 21.32 10.19
N MET A 171 4.62 20.70 10.61
CA MET A 171 5.77 20.45 9.74
C MET A 171 5.41 19.50 8.59
N ASN A 172 4.64 18.46 8.83
CA ASN A 172 4.19 17.53 7.78
C ASN A 172 3.18 18.16 6.81
N ALA A 173 2.50 19.24 7.20
CA ALA A 173 1.65 20.00 6.29
C ALA A 173 2.46 20.95 5.39
N LEU A 174 3.55 21.50 5.91
CA LEU A 174 4.37 22.51 5.23
C LEU A 174 5.51 21.90 4.39
N LEU A 175 6.02 20.74 4.80
CA LEU A 175 7.14 20.07 4.14
C LEU A 175 6.65 18.96 3.20
N LYS A 176 7.38 18.77 2.10
CA LYS A 176 7.23 17.56 1.28
C LYS A 176 7.64 16.33 2.11
N PRO A 177 7.04 15.14 1.85
CA PRO A 177 7.47 13.90 2.48
C PRO A 177 8.97 13.67 2.35
N ALA A 178 9.59 13.19 3.42
CA ALA A 178 11.00 12.81 3.45
C ALA A 178 11.29 11.66 2.48
N ARG A 179 12.55 11.55 2.06
CA ARG A 179 13.05 10.53 1.14
C ARG A 179 14.28 9.86 1.72
N LEU A 180 14.45 8.59 1.37
CA LEU A 180 15.56 7.79 1.88
C LEU A 180 16.91 8.39 1.44
N GLY A 181 17.85 8.50 2.38
CA GLY A 181 19.21 8.96 2.10
C GLY A 181 19.32 10.46 1.78
N ILE A 182 18.34 11.27 2.14
CA ILE A 182 18.42 12.73 2.02
C ILE A 182 18.33 13.35 3.42
N LEU A 183 19.41 14.00 3.85
CA LEU A 183 19.43 14.80 5.06
C LEU A 183 19.02 16.23 4.72
N GLN A 184 17.95 16.72 5.32
CA GLN A 184 17.44 18.07 5.11
C GLN A 184 17.50 18.90 6.38
N VAL A 185 18.06 20.10 6.28
CA VAL A 185 18.17 21.06 7.37
C VAL A 185 17.34 22.30 7.04
N TYR A 186 16.38 22.62 7.92
CA TYR A 186 15.47 23.75 7.77
C TYR A 186 15.69 24.82 8.85
N GLN A 187 15.44 26.08 8.49
CA GLN A 187 15.24 27.19 9.42
C GLN A 187 13.76 27.46 9.56
N LEU A 188 13.30 27.63 10.79
CA LEU A 188 11.98 28.15 11.12
C LEU A 188 12.15 29.46 11.90
N GLU A 189 11.71 30.57 11.31
CA GLU A 189 11.85 31.92 11.89
C GLU A 189 10.92 32.13 13.10
N SER A 190 9.72 31.56 13.05
CA SER A 190 8.74 31.61 14.15
C SER A 190 7.77 30.42 14.08
N ASP A 191 7.12 30.11 15.21
CA ASP A 191 6.04 29.11 15.27
C ASP A 191 4.95 29.45 14.23
N GLY A 192 4.57 28.49 13.39
CA GLY A 192 3.62 28.68 12.29
C GLY A 192 4.16 29.31 10.99
N ALA A 193 5.43 29.72 10.91
CA ALA A 193 6.03 30.18 9.66
C ALA A 193 6.32 28.99 8.71
N ALA A 194 6.49 29.28 7.41
CA ALA A 194 6.94 28.26 6.46
C ALA A 194 8.43 27.94 6.69
N PRO A 195 8.83 26.66 6.88
CA PRO A 195 10.24 26.30 7.05
C PRO A 195 11.03 26.57 5.78
N ARG A 196 12.17 27.24 5.90
CA ARG A 196 13.11 27.50 4.80
C ARG A 196 14.20 26.42 4.78
N LEU A 197 14.34 25.69 3.69
CA LEU A 197 15.45 24.76 3.51
C LEU A 197 16.77 25.56 3.47
N ILE A 198 17.71 25.25 4.38
CA ILE A 198 19.03 25.89 4.44
C ILE A 198 20.08 25.00 3.80
N GLN A 199 20.01 23.70 4.07
CA GLN A 199 20.95 22.73 3.53
C GLN A 199 20.20 21.45 3.18
N GLU A 200 20.58 20.86 2.05
CA GLU A 200 20.16 19.53 1.66
C GLU A 200 21.42 18.78 1.28
N PHE A 201 21.66 17.68 1.98
CA PHE A 201 22.71 16.75 1.65
C PHE A 201 22.00 15.52 1.11
N SER A 202 22.48 14.96 0.00
CA SER A 202 22.35 13.52 -0.13
C SER A 202 23.16 12.99 1.05
N ALA A 203 22.46 12.53 2.10
CA ALA A 203 23.13 11.89 3.20
C ALA A 203 24.01 10.84 2.51
N PRO A 204 25.33 10.84 2.71
CA PRO A 204 26.12 9.76 2.19
C PRO A 204 25.38 8.54 2.70
N GLN A 205 24.83 7.73 1.78
CA GLN A 205 24.58 6.33 2.10
C GLN A 205 25.79 5.95 2.91
N TYR A 206 25.59 5.41 4.10
CA TYR A 206 26.67 4.78 4.82
C TYR A 206 27.38 3.86 3.82
N ARG A 207 28.42 4.40 3.17
CA ARG A 207 29.49 3.68 2.53
C ARG A 207 30.29 3.40 3.78
N PRO A 208 30.26 2.17 4.32
CA PRO A 208 31.34 1.80 5.21
C PRO A 208 32.61 2.21 4.48
N GLN A 209 33.43 3.09 5.07
CA GLN A 209 34.81 3.18 4.59
C GLN A 209 35.26 1.74 4.52
N PRO A 210 35.78 1.26 3.37
CA PRO A 210 36.33 -0.08 3.35
C PRO A 210 37.45 -0.07 4.37
N ARG A 211 37.17 -0.59 5.58
CA ARG A 211 38.21 -1.22 6.37
C ARG A 211 38.84 -2.17 5.38
N LYS A 212 40.16 -2.02 5.16
CA LYS A 212 40.96 -2.92 4.32
C LYS A 212 40.35 -4.31 4.47
N PRO A 213 39.83 -4.93 3.39
CA PRO A 213 39.17 -6.20 3.53
C PRO A 213 40.15 -7.13 4.24
N SER A 214 39.75 -7.63 5.41
CA SER A 214 40.31 -8.88 5.91
C SER A 214 40.03 -9.89 4.79
N ARG A 215 41.09 -10.25 4.06
CA ARG A 215 41.11 -11.13 2.87
C ARG A 215 39.76 -11.80 2.59
N LEU A 216 38.98 -11.24 1.66
CA LEU A 216 37.84 -11.91 1.07
C LEU A 216 38.37 -13.14 0.31
N SER A 217 37.76 -14.31 0.52
CA SER A 217 38.00 -15.47 -0.34
C SER A 217 37.41 -15.20 -1.73
N GLU A 218 38.18 -15.48 -2.78
CA GLU A 218 37.90 -15.12 -4.18
C GLU A 218 36.80 -15.97 -4.87
N SER A 219 35.97 -16.70 -4.13
CA SER A 219 34.95 -17.60 -4.70
C SER A 219 33.58 -16.91 -4.78
N GLY A 220 32.92 -16.96 -5.96
CA GLY A 220 31.55 -16.48 -6.19
C GLY A 220 30.47 -17.19 -5.35
N PRO A 221 29.16 -16.89 -5.54
CA PRO A 221 28.10 -17.52 -4.76
C PRO A 221 28.12 -19.04 -4.97
N THR A 222 28.28 -19.79 -3.88
CA THR A 222 28.15 -21.26 -3.81
C THR A 222 27.00 -21.63 -2.89
N LEU A 223 26.46 -22.84 -3.05
CA LEU A 223 25.37 -23.34 -2.19
C LEU A 223 25.74 -23.27 -0.71
N GLU A 224 26.97 -23.64 -0.36
CA GLU A 224 27.50 -23.58 0.99
C GLU A 224 27.55 -22.14 1.54
N SER A 225 27.97 -21.18 0.71
CA SER A 225 27.99 -19.76 1.11
C SER A 225 26.60 -19.16 1.29
N VAL A 226 25.60 -19.60 0.50
CA VAL A 226 24.20 -19.18 0.63
C VAL A 226 23.59 -19.79 1.89
N LEU A 227 23.81 -21.09 2.11
CA LEU A 227 23.38 -21.79 3.33
C LEU A 227 23.95 -21.14 4.59
N ALA A 228 25.23 -20.76 4.59
CA ALA A 228 25.85 -20.10 5.75
C ALA A 228 25.19 -18.75 6.10
N VAL A 229 24.77 -17.96 5.10
CA VAL A 229 24.05 -16.69 5.35
C VAL A 229 22.67 -16.95 5.94
N LEU A 230 21.97 -17.96 5.40
CA LEU A 230 20.62 -18.32 5.83
C LEU A 230 20.64 -18.94 7.24
N GLN A 231 21.60 -19.83 7.52
CA GLN A 231 21.79 -20.49 8.82
C GLN A 231 22.12 -19.49 9.93
N ASN A 232 23.00 -18.52 9.66
CA ASN A 232 23.32 -17.45 10.61
C ASN A 232 22.13 -16.55 10.94
N TYR A 233 21.15 -16.46 10.04
CA TYR A 233 19.96 -15.66 10.25
C TYR A 233 18.87 -16.42 11.01
N VAL A 234 18.68 -17.70 10.69
CA VAL A 234 17.67 -18.56 11.34
C VAL A 234 18.12 -19.06 12.72
N GLY A 235 19.44 -19.15 12.97
CA GLY A 235 20.01 -19.59 14.24
C GLY A 235 20.37 -21.09 14.26
N ASP A 236 21.21 -21.50 15.22
CA ASP A 236 21.83 -22.83 15.26
C ASP A 236 20.85 -23.98 15.65
N GLU A 237 19.65 -23.65 16.11
CA GLU A 237 18.65 -24.63 16.54
C GLU A 237 17.86 -25.27 15.37
N VAL A 238 17.98 -24.73 14.15
CA VAL A 238 17.23 -25.19 12.97
C VAL A 238 18.18 -25.61 11.85
N GLU A 239 18.22 -26.89 11.49
CA GLU A 239 19.12 -27.38 10.43
C GLU A 239 18.59 -27.07 9.02
N LEU A 240 19.34 -26.26 8.25
CA LEU A 240 18.99 -25.92 6.87
C LEU A 240 19.72 -26.80 5.84
N GLY A 241 18.96 -27.54 5.05
CA GLY A 241 19.44 -28.24 3.86
C GLY A 241 19.26 -27.42 2.57
N PRO A 242 19.88 -27.82 1.45
CA PRO A 242 19.82 -27.12 0.15
C PRO A 242 18.43 -26.80 -0.37
N ASP A 243 17.45 -27.64 -0.05
CA ASP A 243 16.07 -27.57 -0.53
C ASP A 243 15.08 -27.30 0.62
N THR A 244 15.57 -27.03 1.83
CA THR A 244 14.74 -26.63 2.96
C THR A 244 14.02 -25.33 2.63
N ARG A 245 12.70 -25.32 2.80
CA ARG A 245 11.91 -24.10 2.63
C ARG A 245 12.18 -23.17 3.81
N LEU A 246 12.52 -21.93 3.52
CA LEU A 246 12.83 -20.94 4.54
C LEU A 246 11.60 -20.64 5.42
N GLU A 247 10.40 -20.73 4.87
CA GLU A 247 9.13 -20.62 5.61
C GLU A 247 9.00 -21.69 6.71
N ASP A 248 9.35 -22.94 6.39
CA ASP A 248 9.31 -24.07 7.34
C ASP A 248 10.40 -23.91 8.43
N ALA A 249 11.43 -23.11 8.15
CA ALA A 249 12.48 -22.71 9.07
C ALA A 249 12.15 -21.42 9.85
N GLY A 250 10.90 -20.91 9.77
CA GLY A 250 10.45 -19.74 10.52
C GLY A 250 10.68 -18.39 9.83
N VAL A 251 11.13 -18.37 8.57
CA VAL A 251 11.29 -17.13 7.79
C VAL A 251 9.94 -16.63 7.30
N ASN A 252 9.47 -15.53 7.87
CA ASN A 252 8.25 -14.82 7.46
C ASN A 252 8.51 -13.71 6.42
N SER A 253 7.47 -12.99 5.99
CA SER A 253 7.57 -11.95 4.94
C SER A 253 8.49 -10.77 5.28
N LEU A 254 8.69 -10.45 6.56
CA LEU A 254 9.63 -9.42 7.00
C LEU A 254 11.06 -9.96 7.00
N ALA A 255 11.24 -11.16 7.55
CA ALA A 255 12.52 -11.87 7.56
C ALA A 255 13.05 -12.14 6.13
N ALA A 256 12.14 -12.38 5.19
CA ALA A 256 12.44 -12.51 3.76
C ALA A 256 13.10 -11.24 3.17
N VAL A 257 12.64 -10.05 3.56
CA VAL A 257 13.20 -8.77 3.10
C VAL A 257 14.60 -8.55 3.68
N GLU A 258 14.79 -8.86 4.96
CA GLU A 258 16.08 -8.72 5.64
C GLU A 258 17.12 -9.70 5.08
N LEU A 259 16.72 -10.96 4.86
CA LEU A 259 17.53 -12.00 4.24
C LEU A 259 17.96 -11.64 2.81
N ALA A 260 17.05 -11.06 2.01
CA ALA A 260 17.39 -10.54 0.68
C ALA A 260 18.49 -9.46 0.77
N GLY A 261 18.42 -8.59 1.78
CA GLY A 261 19.44 -7.60 2.09
C GLY A 261 20.78 -8.22 2.52
N HIS A 262 20.76 -9.28 3.34
CA HIS A 262 21.95 -10.02 3.74
C HIS A 262 22.66 -10.70 2.57
N LEU A 263 21.91 -11.38 1.71
CA LEU A 263 22.44 -12.02 0.50
C LEU A 263 23.02 -10.98 -0.47
N SER A 264 22.30 -9.87 -0.69
CA SER A 264 22.77 -8.74 -1.51
C SER A 264 24.12 -8.20 -1.01
N ARG A 265 24.25 -8.00 0.31
CA ARG A 265 25.50 -7.55 0.94
C ARG A 265 26.62 -8.59 0.82
N ARG A 266 26.32 -9.87 1.08
CA ARG A 266 27.33 -10.95 1.09
C ARG A 266 27.94 -11.19 -0.28
N PHE A 267 27.13 -11.08 -1.33
CA PHE A 267 27.52 -11.42 -2.70
C PHE A 267 27.71 -10.21 -3.61
N SER A 268 27.60 -8.99 -3.08
CA SER A 268 27.69 -7.74 -3.84
C SER A 268 26.71 -7.70 -5.02
N THR A 269 25.50 -8.22 -4.82
CA THR A 269 24.41 -8.21 -5.79
C THR A 269 23.30 -7.26 -5.35
N SER A 270 22.41 -6.89 -6.27
CA SER A 270 21.18 -6.16 -5.95
C SER A 270 20.00 -7.12 -6.09
N LEU A 271 19.60 -7.74 -4.98
CA LEU A 271 18.42 -8.59 -4.97
C LEU A 271 17.19 -7.80 -4.53
N PRO A 272 16.05 -7.96 -5.22
CA PRO A 272 14.82 -7.30 -4.81
C PRO A 272 14.28 -7.89 -3.49
N PRO A 273 13.61 -7.07 -2.64
CA PRO A 273 13.09 -7.49 -1.33
C PRO A 273 12.19 -8.73 -1.32
N TRP A 274 11.48 -9.01 -2.42
CA TRP A 274 10.55 -10.15 -2.55
C TRP A 274 11.21 -11.45 -3.02
N ILE A 275 12.53 -11.44 -3.31
CA ILE A 275 13.22 -12.59 -3.89
C ILE A 275 13.17 -13.83 -2.98
N ILE A 276 13.10 -13.67 -1.66
CA ILE A 276 13.07 -14.80 -0.73
C ILE A 276 11.70 -15.47 -0.70
N SER A 277 10.62 -14.70 -0.88
CA SER A 277 9.26 -15.24 -0.99
C SER A 277 9.04 -15.96 -2.32
N ASP A 278 9.68 -15.48 -3.37
CA ASP A 278 9.63 -16.08 -4.70
C ASP A 278 10.62 -17.26 -4.82
N TYR A 279 11.80 -17.21 -4.21
CA TYR A 279 12.77 -18.30 -4.27
C TYR A 279 13.06 -18.82 -2.86
N PRO A 280 12.12 -19.55 -2.22
CA PRO A 280 12.17 -19.81 -0.77
C PRO A 280 13.11 -20.95 -0.36
N THR A 281 14.07 -21.34 -1.21
CA THR A 281 15.08 -22.36 -0.87
C THR A 281 16.50 -21.86 -1.17
N PRO A 282 17.51 -22.32 -0.40
CA PRO A 282 18.92 -21.98 -0.63
C PRO A 282 19.39 -22.26 -2.07
N ARG A 283 18.98 -23.38 -2.67
CA ARG A 283 19.29 -23.72 -4.06
C ARG A 283 18.64 -22.78 -5.08
N ALA A 284 17.38 -22.37 -4.86
CA ALA A 284 16.69 -21.46 -5.75
C ALA A 284 17.30 -20.05 -5.73
N LEU A 285 17.72 -19.57 -4.56
CA LEU A 285 18.42 -18.29 -4.40
C LEU A 285 19.80 -18.29 -5.05
N LEU A 286 20.53 -19.39 -4.95
CA LEU A 286 21.81 -19.56 -5.62
C LEU A 286 21.68 -19.41 -7.14
N SER A 287 20.61 -19.97 -7.73
CA SER A 287 20.33 -19.84 -9.16
C SER A 287 20.15 -18.38 -9.58
N GLN A 288 19.40 -17.59 -8.78
CA GLN A 288 19.20 -16.16 -9.03
C GLN A 288 20.46 -15.33 -8.83
N LEU A 289 21.29 -15.69 -7.85
CA LEU A 289 22.57 -15.05 -7.60
C LEU A 289 23.61 -15.34 -8.70
N SER A 290 23.48 -16.48 -9.37
CA SER A 290 24.40 -16.93 -10.43
C SER A 290 24.01 -16.41 -11.82
N SER A 291 22.78 -15.93 -12.00
CA SER A 291 22.24 -15.45 -13.29
C SER A 291 22.46 -13.95 -13.55
N VAL A 292 23.09 -13.20 -12.65
CA VAL A 292 23.37 -11.75 -12.84
C VAL A 292 24.71 -11.59 -13.60
N PRO A 293 24.74 -10.95 -14.79
CA PRO A 293 25.96 -10.81 -15.59
C PRO A 293 27.09 -10.06 -14.88
N LYS A 294 28.34 -10.52 -15.06
CA LYS A 294 29.54 -9.96 -14.42
C LYS A 294 29.83 -8.50 -14.79
N GLU A 295 29.28 -8.00 -15.89
CA GLU A 295 29.42 -6.61 -16.34
C GLU A 295 28.71 -5.58 -15.44
N ALA A 296 27.75 -6.00 -14.61
CA ALA A 296 27.11 -5.14 -13.60
C ALA A 296 27.99 -4.85 -12.37
N LEU A 297 29.23 -5.39 -12.32
CA LEU A 297 30.13 -5.35 -11.15
C LEU A 297 31.26 -4.30 -11.23
N ARG A 298 31.11 -3.22 -12.01
CA ARG A 298 32.06 -2.08 -11.95
C ARG A 298 31.41 -0.81 -11.41
N PRO A 299 32.01 -0.14 -10.41
CA PRO A 299 31.54 1.17 -9.97
C PRO A 299 31.90 2.22 -11.02
N ALA A 300 30.89 2.88 -11.60
CA ALA A 300 31.08 3.99 -12.52
C ALA A 300 31.79 5.16 -11.81
N ARG A 301 32.87 5.67 -12.43
CA ARG A 301 33.61 6.87 -12.01
C ARG A 301 32.80 8.14 -12.29
N GLU A 302 33.05 9.14 -11.44
CA GLU A 302 32.59 10.53 -11.53
C GLU A 302 32.87 11.15 -12.92
N SER A 303 31.81 11.52 -13.64
CA SER A 303 31.82 12.64 -14.59
C SER A 303 30.40 13.03 -14.98
N GLN A 304 30.02 14.26 -14.64
CA GLN A 304 29.06 15.17 -15.30
C GLN A 304 27.74 14.62 -15.85
N GLY A 305 26.65 15.17 -15.31
CA GLY A 305 25.29 15.02 -15.85
C GLY A 305 24.65 13.72 -15.41
N VAL A 306 23.51 13.81 -14.75
CA VAL A 306 22.65 12.63 -14.49
C VAL A 306 22.30 12.02 -15.85
N PRO A 307 22.75 10.79 -16.17
CA PRO A 307 22.16 10.06 -17.27
C PRO A 307 20.82 9.54 -16.73
N GLU A 308 19.76 10.09 -17.31
CA GLU A 308 18.40 9.57 -17.30
C GLU A 308 18.47 8.02 -17.31
N LEU A 309 17.87 7.36 -16.30
CA LEU A 309 17.62 5.93 -16.36
C LEU A 309 17.00 5.68 -17.74
N VAL A 310 17.72 4.94 -18.57
CA VAL A 310 17.41 4.71 -19.97
C VAL A 310 15.91 4.45 -20.08
N ARG A 311 15.20 5.42 -20.67
CA ARG A 311 13.95 5.15 -21.38
C ARG A 311 14.34 4.08 -22.38
N ALA A 312 14.13 2.81 -22.04
CA ALA A 312 13.89 1.83 -23.09
C ALA A 312 12.67 2.41 -23.81
N ASP A 313 12.90 2.79 -25.06
CA ASP A 313 11.86 3.26 -25.94
C ASP A 313 10.97 2.03 -26.18
N TRP A 314 9.96 1.81 -25.31
CA TRP A 314 8.98 0.71 -25.41
C TRP A 314 8.01 0.94 -26.56
N SER A 315 8.54 1.43 -27.68
CA SER A 315 7.95 1.18 -28.97
C SER A 315 7.88 -0.33 -29.16
N LEU A 316 6.84 -0.77 -29.87
CA LEU A 316 6.65 -2.15 -30.33
C LEU A 316 7.79 -2.56 -31.28
N GLU A 317 9.04 -2.55 -30.81
CA GLU A 317 10.11 -3.25 -31.50
C GLU A 317 9.71 -4.71 -31.50
N THR A 318 9.75 -5.29 -32.69
CA THR A 318 9.29 -6.64 -32.95
C THR A 318 10.08 -7.62 -32.10
N ASP A 319 9.49 -8.12 -31.00
CA ASP A 319 10.02 -9.22 -30.17
C ASP A 319 10.43 -10.47 -31.01
N GLN A 320 10.09 -10.50 -32.30
CA GLN A 320 10.55 -11.49 -33.28
C GLN A 320 12.07 -11.49 -33.50
N ASP A 321 12.75 -10.39 -33.19
CA ASP A 321 14.20 -10.26 -33.30
C ASP A 321 14.95 -10.74 -32.04
N ASP A 322 14.23 -11.08 -30.96
CA ASP A 322 14.82 -11.72 -29.77
C ASP A 322 15.21 -13.17 -30.12
N PRO A 323 16.47 -13.59 -29.91
CA PRO A 323 16.92 -14.95 -30.22
C PRO A 323 16.07 -16.05 -29.58
N SER A 324 15.48 -15.79 -28.41
CA SER A 324 14.64 -16.75 -27.70
C SER A 324 13.26 -16.95 -28.35
N TRP A 325 12.83 -16.08 -29.27
CA TRP A 325 11.56 -16.21 -29.98
C TRP A 325 11.48 -17.52 -30.78
N ALA A 326 12.60 -17.98 -31.36
CA ALA A 326 12.63 -19.20 -32.16
C ALA A 326 12.42 -20.48 -31.32
N ASP A 327 12.79 -20.44 -30.04
CA ASP A 327 12.77 -21.58 -29.12
C ASP A 327 11.39 -21.80 -28.46
N LEU A 328 10.47 -20.84 -28.59
CA LEU A 328 9.13 -20.91 -28.01
C LEU A 328 8.18 -21.83 -28.79
N GLU A 329 7.31 -22.52 -28.07
CA GLU A 329 6.26 -23.34 -28.67
C GLU A 329 5.33 -22.50 -29.60
N PRO A 330 4.80 -23.06 -30.70
CA PRO A 330 3.95 -22.33 -31.64
C PRO A 330 2.76 -21.62 -30.97
N GLU A 331 2.10 -22.29 -30.03
CA GLU A 331 0.96 -21.75 -29.30
C GLU A 331 1.37 -20.56 -28.40
N THR A 332 2.53 -20.63 -27.75
CA THR A 332 3.07 -19.55 -26.92
C THR A 332 3.34 -18.31 -27.78
N ARG A 333 3.95 -18.49 -28.95
CA ARG A 333 4.19 -17.38 -29.91
C ARG A 333 2.90 -16.73 -30.38
N ILE A 334 1.85 -17.52 -30.65
CA ILE A 334 0.53 -16.98 -31.02
C ILE A 334 -0.05 -16.16 -29.88
N LEU A 335 0.04 -16.65 -28.63
CA LEU A 335 -0.47 -15.94 -27.46
C LEU A 335 0.26 -14.63 -27.20
N LEU A 336 1.60 -14.62 -27.25
CA LEU A 336 2.42 -13.41 -27.10
C LEU A 336 2.12 -12.39 -28.19
N ARG A 337 2.04 -12.84 -29.45
CA ARG A 337 1.69 -11.97 -30.59
C ARG A 337 0.31 -11.34 -30.44
N ASN A 338 -0.69 -12.12 -30.03
CA ASN A 338 -2.06 -11.64 -29.92
C ASN A 338 -2.27 -10.75 -28.68
N SER A 339 -1.50 -10.95 -27.62
CA SER A 339 -1.61 -10.14 -26.41
C SER A 339 -0.79 -8.86 -26.50
N GLY A 340 0.35 -8.88 -27.19
CA GLY A 340 1.38 -7.84 -27.15
C GLY A 340 2.28 -7.93 -25.92
N LEU A 341 2.31 -9.07 -25.22
CA LEU A 341 3.18 -9.30 -24.06
C LEU A 341 4.60 -9.62 -24.54
N SER A 342 5.60 -8.89 -24.05
CA SER A 342 6.99 -9.10 -24.47
C SER A 342 7.59 -10.39 -23.94
N ILE A 343 8.57 -10.95 -24.66
CA ILE A 343 9.26 -12.18 -24.24
C ILE A 343 9.98 -11.97 -22.91
N GLY A 344 10.59 -10.81 -22.69
CA GLY A 344 11.28 -10.50 -21.43
C GLY A 344 10.35 -10.60 -20.23
N VAL A 345 9.15 -10.02 -20.33
CA VAL A 345 8.13 -10.10 -19.27
C VAL A 345 7.60 -11.53 -19.12
N PHE A 346 7.34 -12.22 -20.23
CA PHE A 346 6.89 -13.61 -20.22
C PHE A 346 7.90 -14.53 -19.51
N THR A 347 9.18 -14.42 -19.83
CA THR A 347 10.26 -15.22 -19.24
C THR A 347 10.37 -14.97 -17.74
N GLN A 348 10.28 -13.71 -17.31
CA GLN A 348 10.25 -13.38 -15.88
C GLN A 348 9.04 -13.99 -15.17
N LEU A 349 7.85 -14.00 -15.79
CA LEU A 349 6.65 -14.64 -15.23
C LEU A 349 6.79 -16.18 -15.17
N ILE A 350 7.41 -16.81 -16.17
CA ILE A 350 7.71 -18.26 -16.15
C ILE A 350 8.63 -18.59 -14.99
N SER A 351 9.74 -17.84 -14.84
CA SER A 351 10.66 -18.01 -13.72
C SER A 351 9.94 -17.80 -12.39
N ALA A 352 9.15 -16.72 -12.27
CA ALA A 352 8.43 -16.34 -11.06
C ALA A 352 7.29 -17.28 -10.64
N THR A 353 7.02 -18.32 -11.42
CA THR A 353 6.01 -19.34 -11.15
C THR A 353 6.59 -20.75 -11.11
N SER A 354 7.90 -20.93 -11.35
CA SER A 354 8.54 -22.24 -11.52
C SER A 354 8.44 -23.18 -10.32
N TRP A 355 8.25 -22.66 -9.11
CA TRP A 355 8.10 -23.40 -7.85
C TRP A 355 6.65 -23.55 -7.38
N TRP A 356 5.67 -23.07 -8.15
CA TRP A 356 4.26 -23.19 -7.77
C TRP A 356 3.86 -24.67 -7.73
N LYS A 357 3.13 -25.06 -6.69
CA LYS A 357 2.56 -26.41 -6.61
C LYS A 357 1.43 -26.56 -7.63
N GLY A 358 1.34 -27.74 -8.25
CA GLY A 358 0.33 -28.04 -9.26
C GLY A 358 0.98 -28.40 -10.59
N LYS A 359 0.19 -28.35 -11.67
CA LYS A 359 0.66 -28.66 -13.02
C LYS A 359 0.41 -27.46 -13.92
N ARG A 360 1.42 -27.04 -14.68
CA ARG A 360 1.19 -26.06 -15.76
C ARG A 360 0.22 -26.67 -16.77
N SER A 361 -0.67 -25.85 -17.34
CA SER A 361 -1.63 -26.35 -18.34
C SER A 361 -0.93 -26.90 -19.60
N ARG A 362 0.24 -26.31 -19.92
CA ARG A 362 1.20 -26.67 -20.97
C ARG A 362 2.62 -26.36 -20.47
N PRO A 363 3.71 -26.91 -21.06
CA PRO A 363 5.08 -26.67 -20.58
C PRO A 363 5.44 -25.19 -20.38
N GLU A 364 5.01 -24.32 -21.30
CA GLU A 364 5.25 -22.86 -21.30
C GLU A 364 4.05 -22.04 -20.79
N SER A 365 3.08 -22.66 -20.12
CA SER A 365 1.88 -21.96 -19.62
C SER A 365 2.18 -21.14 -18.37
N LEU A 366 1.68 -19.90 -18.29
CA LEU A 366 1.71 -19.09 -17.07
C LEU A 366 0.62 -19.50 -16.07
N VAL A 367 -0.39 -20.26 -16.53
CA VAL A 367 -1.46 -20.82 -15.69
C VAL A 367 -1.06 -22.15 -15.04
N PHE A 368 -1.31 -22.29 -13.74
CA PHE A 368 -1.11 -23.53 -12.96
C PHE A 368 -2.43 -24.12 -12.48
N GLY A 369 -2.67 -25.39 -12.76
CA GLY A 369 -3.84 -26.13 -12.29
C GLY A 369 -3.57 -26.92 -11.01
N ARG A 370 -4.56 -26.87 -10.11
CA ARG A 370 -4.75 -27.77 -8.96
C ARG A 370 -6.13 -28.41 -9.05
N ASN A 371 -6.25 -29.66 -8.59
CA ASN A 371 -7.52 -30.40 -8.56
C ASN A 371 -8.18 -30.52 -9.96
N THR A 372 -7.39 -30.59 -11.02
CA THR A 372 -7.84 -30.50 -12.43
C THR A 372 -8.52 -31.76 -12.96
N GLU A 373 -8.61 -32.81 -12.16
CA GLU A 373 -9.24 -34.08 -12.53
C GLU A 373 -10.77 -34.04 -12.36
N SER A 374 -11.29 -33.06 -11.64
CA SER A 374 -12.74 -32.87 -11.46
C SER A 374 -13.38 -32.20 -12.69
N THR A 375 -14.65 -32.54 -12.93
CA THR A 375 -15.48 -31.96 -14.00
C THR A 375 -16.28 -30.73 -13.56
N ARG A 376 -16.13 -30.27 -12.31
CA ARG A 376 -16.77 -29.02 -11.86
C ARG A 376 -16.22 -27.83 -12.67
N ALA A 377 -17.03 -26.78 -12.77
CA ALA A 377 -16.60 -25.52 -13.38
C ALA A 377 -15.35 -24.98 -12.66
N PRO A 378 -14.22 -24.74 -13.36
CA PRO A 378 -12.98 -24.30 -12.74
C PRO A 378 -13.06 -22.87 -12.24
N LEU A 379 -12.34 -22.61 -11.15
CA LEU A 379 -12.07 -21.26 -10.65
C LEU A 379 -10.71 -20.79 -11.17
N PHE A 380 -10.69 -19.74 -11.98
CA PHE A 380 -9.47 -19.06 -12.40
C PHE A 380 -9.13 -17.95 -11.40
N TYR A 381 -8.03 -18.10 -10.68
CA TYR A 381 -7.69 -17.31 -9.50
C TYR A 381 -6.40 -16.51 -9.70
N CYS A 382 -6.44 -15.20 -9.45
CA CYS A 382 -5.27 -14.33 -9.35
C CYS A 382 -4.85 -14.15 -7.88
N PRO A 383 -3.92 -14.99 -7.35
CA PRO A 383 -3.44 -14.86 -5.98
C PRO A 383 -2.52 -13.65 -5.78
N ALA A 384 -2.28 -13.28 -4.51
CA ALA A 384 -1.19 -12.36 -4.17
C ALA A 384 0.16 -13.11 -4.06
N THR A 385 0.14 -14.35 -3.56
CA THR A 385 1.31 -15.22 -3.39
C THR A 385 1.06 -16.67 -3.84
N SER A 386 2.10 -17.48 -3.99
CA SER A 386 1.92 -18.92 -4.26
C SER A 386 1.24 -19.66 -3.09
N ALA A 387 1.41 -19.19 -1.85
CA ALA A 387 0.77 -19.78 -0.68
C ALA A 387 -0.76 -19.60 -0.73
N ASP A 388 -1.23 -18.42 -1.12
CA ASP A 388 -2.67 -18.15 -1.27
C ASP A 388 -3.30 -19.08 -2.32
N PHE A 389 -2.57 -19.37 -3.41
CA PHE A 389 -3.03 -20.30 -4.44
C PHE A 389 -3.13 -21.73 -3.89
N ASP A 390 -2.10 -22.19 -3.17
CA ASP A 390 -2.10 -23.52 -2.57
C ASP A 390 -3.21 -23.68 -1.53
N GLN A 391 -3.42 -22.67 -0.69
CA GLN A 391 -4.47 -22.66 0.32
C GLN A 391 -5.87 -22.60 -0.30
N MET A 392 -6.08 -21.76 -1.32
CA MET A 392 -7.33 -21.70 -2.08
C MET A 392 -7.71 -23.07 -2.64
N ALA A 393 -6.77 -23.74 -3.31
CA ALA A 393 -6.99 -25.06 -3.88
C ALA A 393 -7.20 -26.15 -2.84
N THR A 394 -6.50 -26.08 -1.70
CA THR A 394 -6.61 -27.08 -0.64
C THR A 394 -7.94 -26.97 0.11
N SER A 395 -8.35 -25.75 0.48
CA SER A 395 -9.55 -25.50 1.27
C SER A 395 -10.85 -25.65 0.49
N LEU A 396 -10.86 -25.39 -0.82
CA LEU A 396 -12.03 -25.65 -1.67
C LEU A 396 -12.29 -27.15 -1.91
N GLY A 397 -11.33 -28.01 -1.56
CA GLY A 397 -11.43 -29.46 -1.71
C GLY A 397 -10.97 -29.95 -3.08
N SER A 398 -10.64 -31.24 -3.15
CA SER A 398 -10.12 -31.90 -4.36
C SER A 398 -11.11 -31.98 -5.52
N ASP A 399 -12.39 -31.70 -5.28
CA ASP A 399 -13.44 -31.72 -6.28
C ASP A 399 -13.62 -30.38 -7.01
N GLN A 400 -12.92 -29.31 -6.59
CA GLN A 400 -12.98 -27.99 -7.24
C GLN A 400 -11.68 -27.70 -7.99
N PRO A 401 -11.67 -27.71 -9.33
CA PRO A 401 -10.51 -27.27 -10.10
C PRO A 401 -10.20 -25.80 -9.84
N VAL A 402 -8.93 -25.49 -9.57
CA VAL A 402 -8.45 -24.12 -9.37
C VAL A 402 -7.24 -23.88 -10.26
N TYR A 403 -7.30 -22.84 -11.08
CA TYR A 403 -6.21 -22.42 -11.96
C TYR A 403 -5.62 -21.10 -11.48
N GLY A 404 -4.40 -21.12 -10.98
CA GLY A 404 -3.67 -19.95 -10.50
C GLY A 404 -3.01 -19.17 -11.63
N MET A 405 -3.12 -17.83 -11.56
CA MET A 405 -2.57 -16.87 -12.52
C MET A 405 -1.84 -15.77 -11.79
N ARG A 406 -0.50 -15.73 -11.87
CA ARG A 406 0.30 -14.76 -11.12
C ARG A 406 -0.05 -13.33 -11.53
N SER A 407 -0.17 -12.44 -10.55
CA SER A 407 -0.29 -11.01 -10.81
C SER A 407 1.01 -10.43 -11.39
N ASN A 408 0.93 -9.23 -11.94
CA ASN A 408 2.07 -8.53 -12.54
C ASN A 408 3.09 -7.97 -11.53
N HIS A 409 2.93 -8.26 -10.24
CA HIS A 409 3.72 -7.68 -9.16
C HIS A 409 5.19 -8.13 -9.23
N GLY A 410 6.09 -7.14 -9.21
CA GLY A 410 7.55 -7.35 -9.24
C GLY A 410 8.10 -7.70 -10.63
N VAL A 411 7.25 -7.72 -11.66
CA VAL A 411 7.63 -8.10 -13.03
C VAL A 411 7.35 -6.99 -14.05
N MET A 412 6.23 -6.27 -13.92
CA MET A 412 5.96 -5.08 -14.74
C MET A 412 5.21 -4.00 -13.97
N GLU A 413 5.31 -2.74 -14.44
CA GLU A 413 4.57 -1.63 -13.84
C GLU A 413 3.05 -1.88 -13.88
N ARG A 414 2.35 -1.43 -12.83
CA ARG A 414 0.90 -1.64 -12.66
C ARG A 414 0.08 -0.55 -13.36
N THR A 415 0.43 -0.25 -14.59
CA THR A 415 -0.34 0.65 -15.45
C THR A 415 -1.54 -0.09 -16.04
N HIS A 416 -2.59 0.64 -16.44
CA HIS A 416 -3.76 0.05 -17.08
C HIS A 416 -3.41 -0.70 -18.39
N PRO A 417 -2.60 -0.13 -19.31
CA PRO A 417 -2.23 -0.82 -20.55
C PRO A 417 -1.49 -2.14 -20.32
N ASN A 418 -0.61 -2.19 -19.31
CA ASN A 418 0.11 -3.41 -18.96
C ASN A 418 -0.85 -4.48 -18.44
N LEU A 419 -1.77 -4.12 -17.54
CA LEU A 419 -2.78 -5.05 -17.03
C LEU A 419 -3.69 -5.59 -18.14
N GLU A 420 -4.09 -4.76 -19.11
CA GLU A 420 -4.85 -5.22 -20.29
C GLU A 420 -4.06 -6.19 -21.17
N THR A 421 -2.78 -5.90 -21.38
CA THR A 421 -1.86 -6.77 -22.16
C THR A 421 -1.74 -8.14 -21.52
N LEU A 422 -1.48 -8.19 -20.21
CA LEU A 422 -1.40 -9.45 -19.48
C LEU A 422 -2.77 -10.16 -19.39
N ALA A 423 -3.87 -9.42 -19.24
CA ALA A 423 -5.21 -10.00 -19.27
C ALA A 423 -5.52 -10.66 -20.62
N ARG A 424 -5.16 -10.04 -21.76
CA ARG A 424 -5.31 -10.65 -23.10
C ARG A 424 -4.54 -11.96 -23.22
N TYR A 425 -3.33 -12.02 -22.66
CA TYR A 425 -2.53 -13.25 -22.62
C TYR A 425 -3.24 -14.34 -21.80
N TYR A 426 -3.60 -14.03 -20.55
CA TYR A 426 -4.29 -14.99 -19.69
C TYR A 426 -5.64 -15.45 -20.25
N VAL A 427 -6.41 -14.57 -20.89
CA VAL A 427 -7.65 -14.98 -21.56
C VAL A 427 -7.37 -15.98 -22.68
N GLY A 428 -6.29 -15.81 -23.45
CA GLY A 428 -5.88 -16.81 -24.43
C GLY A 428 -5.57 -18.17 -23.80
N GLU A 429 -4.89 -18.20 -22.65
CA GLU A 429 -4.63 -19.45 -21.91
C GLU A 429 -5.91 -20.06 -21.33
N ILE A 430 -6.78 -19.25 -20.71
CA ILE A 430 -8.08 -19.67 -20.18
C ILE A 430 -8.91 -20.33 -21.28
N LEU A 431 -8.99 -19.72 -22.47
CA LEU A 431 -9.76 -20.27 -23.59
C LEU A 431 -9.16 -21.54 -24.17
N SER A 432 -7.85 -21.74 -24.01
CA SER A 432 -7.18 -22.99 -24.40
C SER A 432 -7.41 -24.12 -23.39
N ILE A 433 -7.59 -23.78 -22.11
CA ILE A 433 -7.95 -24.74 -21.05
C ILE A 433 -9.44 -25.09 -21.14
N GLN A 434 -10.28 -24.08 -21.36
CA GLN A 434 -11.72 -24.18 -21.42
C GLN A 434 -12.29 -23.27 -22.51
N ALA A 435 -12.60 -23.87 -23.66
CA ALA A 435 -13.10 -23.15 -24.83
C ALA A 435 -14.48 -22.52 -24.62
N GLU A 436 -15.35 -23.17 -23.83
CA GLU A 436 -16.71 -22.70 -23.54
C GLU A 436 -16.97 -22.54 -22.04
N GLY A 437 -17.72 -21.51 -21.67
CA GLY A 437 -18.02 -21.16 -20.28
C GLY A 437 -18.80 -22.23 -19.51
N PRO A 438 -19.03 -22.04 -18.20
CA PRO A 438 -18.91 -20.78 -17.47
C PRO A 438 -17.48 -20.44 -17.03
N TYR A 439 -17.11 -19.16 -17.07
CA TYR A 439 -15.83 -18.68 -16.53
C TYR A 439 -16.02 -18.07 -15.14
N LEU A 440 -15.49 -18.74 -14.12
CA LEU A 440 -15.47 -18.22 -12.75
C LEU A 440 -14.11 -17.60 -12.48
N ILE A 441 -14.07 -16.31 -12.18
CA ILE A 441 -12.84 -15.55 -12.00
C ILE A 441 -12.75 -15.06 -10.55
N ALA A 442 -11.59 -15.18 -9.92
CA ALA A 442 -11.33 -14.64 -8.60
C ALA A 442 -10.00 -13.87 -8.55
N GLY A 443 -9.90 -12.90 -7.65
CA GLY A 443 -8.64 -12.21 -7.37
C GLY A 443 -8.54 -11.79 -5.92
N TYR A 444 -7.34 -11.90 -5.34
CA TYR A 444 -7.04 -11.45 -3.98
C TYR A 444 -6.07 -10.27 -3.97
N CYS A 445 -6.40 -9.23 -3.22
CA CYS A 445 -5.54 -8.07 -2.96
C CYS A 445 -4.91 -7.53 -4.27
N ARG A 446 -3.62 -7.78 -4.48
CA ARG A 446 -2.88 -7.33 -5.68
C ARG A 446 -3.42 -7.92 -6.98
N GLY A 447 -4.01 -9.11 -6.94
CA GLY A 447 -4.58 -9.84 -8.08
C GLY A 447 -5.97 -9.36 -8.51
N VAL A 448 -6.69 -8.58 -7.69
CA VAL A 448 -8.06 -8.11 -7.99
C VAL A 448 -8.12 -7.31 -9.29
N LYS A 449 -7.16 -6.38 -9.51
CA LYS A 449 -7.14 -5.56 -10.73
C LYS A 449 -6.96 -6.41 -12.00
N LEU A 450 -6.10 -7.43 -11.94
CA LEU A 450 -5.87 -8.33 -13.07
C LEU A 450 -7.07 -9.24 -13.31
N ALA A 451 -7.64 -9.84 -12.25
CA ALA A 451 -8.85 -10.66 -12.32
C ALA A 451 -10.01 -9.89 -12.96
N PHE A 452 -10.19 -8.63 -12.59
CA PHE A 452 -11.20 -7.75 -13.17
C PHE A 452 -10.96 -7.52 -14.68
N GLN A 453 -9.72 -7.25 -15.09
CA GLN A 453 -9.37 -7.06 -16.51
C GLN A 453 -9.54 -8.35 -17.34
N ILE A 454 -9.24 -9.51 -16.76
CA ILE A 454 -9.50 -10.82 -17.38
C ILE A 454 -11.00 -11.01 -17.62
N ALA A 455 -11.83 -10.68 -16.61
CA ALA A 455 -13.28 -10.80 -16.72
C ALA A 455 -13.86 -9.83 -17.78
N LEU A 456 -13.35 -8.59 -17.85
CA LEU A 456 -13.71 -7.65 -18.90
C LEU A 456 -13.31 -8.15 -20.30
N GLU A 457 -12.09 -8.67 -20.44
CA GLU A 457 -11.60 -9.18 -21.72
C GLU A 457 -12.38 -10.40 -22.20
N LEU A 458 -12.73 -11.34 -21.31
CA LEU A 458 -13.66 -12.44 -21.63
C LEU A 458 -15.00 -11.89 -22.12
N SER A 459 -15.57 -10.92 -21.41
CA SER A 459 -16.85 -10.30 -21.78
C SER A 459 -16.78 -9.60 -23.15
N ARG A 460 -15.66 -8.90 -23.45
CA ARG A 460 -15.41 -8.27 -24.76
C ARG A 460 -15.37 -9.30 -25.90
N ARG A 461 -14.90 -10.53 -25.62
CA ARG A 461 -14.91 -11.66 -26.57
C ARG A 461 -16.25 -12.42 -26.61
N GLY A 462 -17.29 -11.88 -26.01
CA GLY A 462 -18.63 -12.51 -25.95
C GLY A 462 -18.69 -13.74 -25.03
N LYS A 463 -17.69 -13.94 -24.16
CA LYS A 463 -17.64 -15.07 -23.23
C LYS A 463 -18.32 -14.70 -21.92
N ARG A 464 -19.10 -15.64 -21.36
CA ARG A 464 -19.92 -15.43 -20.17
C ARG A 464 -19.11 -15.62 -18.88
N VAL A 465 -19.06 -14.58 -18.04
CA VAL A 465 -18.44 -14.63 -16.70
C VAL A 465 -19.54 -14.54 -15.63
N PRO A 466 -20.15 -15.68 -15.22
CA PRO A 466 -21.28 -15.65 -14.29
C PRO A 466 -20.88 -15.40 -12.83
N GLY A 467 -19.58 -15.46 -12.50
CA GLY A 467 -19.08 -15.18 -11.16
C GLY A 467 -17.71 -14.51 -11.21
N LEU A 468 -17.65 -13.27 -10.75
CA LEU A 468 -16.41 -12.54 -10.45
C LEU A 468 -16.30 -12.33 -8.94
N PHE A 469 -15.34 -12.99 -8.30
CA PHE A 469 -15.12 -12.97 -6.86
C PHE A 469 -13.92 -12.07 -6.53
N LEU A 470 -14.17 -10.90 -5.94
CA LEU A 470 -13.13 -9.95 -5.58
C LEU A 470 -12.90 -9.99 -4.08
N LEU A 471 -11.68 -10.29 -3.67
CA LEU A 471 -11.34 -10.38 -2.25
C LEU A 471 -10.58 -9.10 -1.86
N GLU A 472 -11.12 -8.40 -0.87
CA GLU A 472 -10.56 -7.19 -0.24
C GLU A 472 -10.57 -5.90 -1.06
N GLN A 473 -10.92 -5.94 -2.35
CA GLN A 473 -10.99 -4.72 -3.17
C GLN A 473 -12.14 -4.80 -4.15
N VAL A 474 -12.71 -3.64 -4.47
CA VAL A 474 -13.69 -3.46 -5.55
C VAL A 474 -13.11 -2.53 -6.60
N ILE A 475 -13.36 -2.82 -7.87
CA ILE A 475 -12.90 -1.98 -8.99
C ILE A 475 -14.09 -1.20 -9.54
N PRO A 476 -14.13 0.13 -9.43
CA PRO A 476 -15.26 0.96 -9.86
C PRO A 476 -15.26 1.15 -11.38
N ASN A 477 -15.50 0.05 -12.10
CA ASN A 477 -15.60 0.02 -13.53
C ASN A 477 -16.78 -0.86 -13.90
N TRP A 478 -17.51 -0.49 -14.95
CA TRP A 478 -18.74 -1.20 -15.30
C TRP A 478 -18.45 -2.65 -15.69
N PHE A 479 -19.24 -3.58 -15.14
CA PHE A 479 -19.14 -5.00 -15.46
C PHE A 479 -20.53 -5.64 -15.58
N PRO A 480 -20.82 -6.40 -16.65
CA PRO A 480 -22.15 -6.95 -16.90
C PRO A 480 -22.48 -8.20 -16.07
N GLY A 481 -21.47 -8.86 -15.51
CA GLY A 481 -21.64 -10.11 -14.76
C GLY A 481 -21.89 -9.88 -13.27
N ARG A 482 -22.27 -10.95 -12.57
CA ARG A 482 -22.43 -10.94 -11.11
C ARG A 482 -21.07 -10.81 -10.44
N ILE A 483 -20.96 -9.85 -9.54
CA ILE A 483 -19.77 -9.63 -8.72
C ILE A 483 -20.11 -9.97 -7.28
N THR A 484 -19.25 -10.76 -6.65
CA THR A 484 -19.27 -10.96 -5.20
C THR A 484 -17.98 -10.41 -4.63
N VAL A 485 -18.07 -9.40 -3.77
CA VAL A 485 -16.92 -8.85 -3.06
C VAL A 485 -16.92 -9.36 -1.64
N PHE A 486 -15.77 -9.86 -1.20
CA PHE A 486 -15.55 -10.28 0.18
C PHE A 486 -14.65 -9.27 0.89
N PHE A 487 -15.03 -8.87 2.09
CA PHE A 487 -14.25 -8.00 2.96
C PHE A 487 -14.09 -8.61 4.35
N GLY A 488 -12.92 -8.43 4.97
CA GLY A 488 -12.76 -8.50 6.41
C GLY A 488 -13.62 -7.42 7.07
N GLU A 489 -14.35 -7.74 8.12
CA GLU A 489 -15.16 -6.77 8.88
C GLU A 489 -14.31 -5.59 9.36
N ASP A 490 -13.13 -5.90 9.88
CA ASP A 490 -12.17 -4.92 10.39
C ASP A 490 -11.13 -4.51 9.34
N SER A 491 -11.24 -5.03 8.12
CA SER A 491 -10.31 -4.70 7.06
C SER A 491 -10.25 -3.19 6.82
N TYR A 492 -9.03 -2.71 6.66
CA TYR A 492 -8.75 -1.35 6.22
C TYR A 492 -9.42 -1.04 4.86
N TYR A 493 -9.62 -2.04 3.99
CA TYR A 493 -10.25 -1.91 2.67
C TYR A 493 -11.77 -1.92 2.67
N ASN A 494 -12.41 -2.30 3.78
CA ASN A 494 -13.86 -2.41 3.84
C ASN A 494 -14.53 -1.03 3.90
N PRO A 495 -15.26 -0.59 2.85
CA PRO A 495 -15.86 0.73 2.83
C PRO A 495 -17.09 0.82 3.74
N TRP A 496 -17.77 -0.29 4.06
CA TRP A 496 -18.92 -0.30 4.98
C TRP A 496 -18.52 0.02 6.43
N GLY A 497 -17.23 -0.09 6.77
CA GLY A 497 -16.73 0.41 8.05
C GLY A 497 -16.59 1.94 8.10
N SER A 498 -16.58 2.62 6.94
CA SER A 498 -16.26 4.05 6.83
C SER A 498 -17.39 4.90 6.24
N PHE A 499 -18.38 4.30 5.60
CA PHE A 499 -19.51 4.98 4.95
C PHE A 499 -20.82 4.29 5.29
N GLU A 500 -21.91 5.05 5.42
CA GLU A 500 -23.22 4.48 5.74
C GLU A 500 -23.82 3.67 4.59
N ARG A 501 -23.60 4.10 3.33
CA ARG A 501 -24.21 3.51 2.13
C ARG A 501 -23.26 3.44 0.92
N PRO A 502 -22.09 2.79 1.04
CA PRO A 502 -21.11 2.73 -0.06
C PRO A 502 -21.63 1.98 -1.29
N GLU A 503 -22.64 1.12 -1.15
CA GLU A 503 -23.32 0.45 -2.27
C GLU A 503 -23.88 1.44 -3.30
N GLU A 504 -24.36 2.62 -2.91
CA GLU A 504 -24.93 3.59 -3.85
C GLU A 504 -23.90 4.04 -4.90
N GLY A 505 -22.62 4.11 -4.51
CA GLY A 505 -21.52 4.41 -5.41
C GLY A 505 -21.14 3.26 -6.32
N LEU A 506 -21.37 2.02 -5.88
CA LEU A 506 -21.01 0.82 -6.62
C LEU A 506 -22.12 0.35 -7.55
N ASP A 507 -23.38 0.62 -7.23
CA ASP A 507 -24.55 0.39 -8.09
C ASP A 507 -24.42 1.12 -9.43
N LEU A 508 -23.63 2.20 -9.48
CA LEU A 508 -23.28 2.88 -10.73
C LEU A 508 -22.56 1.97 -11.72
N PHE A 509 -21.68 1.11 -11.21
CA PHE A 509 -20.84 0.22 -12.00
C PHE A 509 -21.47 -1.17 -12.13
N PHE A 510 -22.30 -1.57 -11.16
CA PHE A 510 -22.82 -2.93 -11.00
C PHE A 510 -24.32 -2.98 -10.71
N PRO A 511 -25.19 -2.31 -11.48
CA PRO A 511 -26.61 -2.16 -11.13
C PRO A 511 -27.30 -3.52 -11.01
N GLY A 512 -27.65 -3.90 -9.78
CA GLY A 512 -28.31 -5.18 -9.47
C GLY A 512 -27.41 -6.42 -9.51
N ASN A 513 -26.10 -6.25 -9.70
CA ASN A 513 -25.14 -7.34 -9.90
C ASN A 513 -24.10 -7.50 -8.78
N LEU A 514 -24.07 -6.58 -7.80
CA LEU A 514 -23.14 -6.62 -6.68
C LEU A 514 -23.71 -7.38 -5.48
N ALA A 515 -22.98 -8.38 -5.01
CA ALA A 515 -23.15 -8.99 -3.70
C ALA A 515 -21.93 -8.67 -2.83
N VAL A 516 -22.17 -8.32 -1.56
CA VAL A 516 -21.11 -8.03 -0.59
C VAL A 516 -21.20 -9.03 0.54
N LYS A 517 -20.06 -9.61 0.91
CA LYS A 517 -19.91 -10.57 1.99
C LYS A 517 -18.85 -10.08 2.96
N THR A 518 -19.13 -10.19 4.24
CA THR A 518 -18.17 -9.88 5.30
C THR A 518 -17.71 -11.16 5.96
N ILE A 519 -16.41 -11.22 6.25
CA ILE A 519 -15.75 -12.27 7.01
C ILE A 519 -15.22 -11.61 8.29
N PRO A 520 -15.42 -12.17 9.49
CA PRO A 520 -14.86 -11.61 10.71
C PRO A 520 -13.34 -11.41 10.59
N GLY A 521 -12.81 -10.32 11.16
CA GLY A 521 -11.37 -10.05 11.21
C GLY A 521 -10.83 -9.07 10.16
N ASP A 522 -9.50 -9.01 10.09
CA ASP A 522 -8.72 -8.08 9.27
C ASP A 522 -8.49 -8.57 7.82
N HIS A 523 -7.64 -7.86 7.06
CA HIS A 523 -7.31 -8.15 5.66
C HIS A 523 -6.83 -9.58 5.39
N ASP A 524 -6.17 -10.21 6.37
CA ASP A 524 -5.55 -11.54 6.25
C ASP A 524 -6.43 -12.63 6.88
N ALA A 525 -7.58 -12.28 7.45
CA ALA A 525 -8.47 -13.20 8.14
C ALA A 525 -8.97 -14.36 7.26
N PHE A 526 -9.09 -14.15 5.94
CA PHE A 526 -9.47 -15.18 4.96
C PHE A 526 -8.60 -16.45 5.02
N TRP A 527 -7.38 -16.31 5.52
CA TRP A 527 -6.35 -17.35 5.49
C TRP A 527 -6.05 -17.91 6.89
N ARG A 528 -6.62 -17.35 7.95
CA ARG A 528 -6.37 -17.73 9.35
C ARG A 528 -7.58 -18.45 9.96
N LYS A 529 -7.31 -19.33 10.92
CA LYS A 529 -8.36 -20.03 11.67
C LYS A 529 -8.85 -19.16 12.85
N PRO A 530 -10.15 -19.22 13.18
CA PRO A 530 -11.20 -20.07 12.59
C PRO A 530 -11.89 -19.53 11.32
N GLU A 531 -11.63 -18.29 10.92
CA GLU A 531 -12.37 -17.52 9.90
C GLU A 531 -12.29 -18.13 8.49
N VAL A 532 -11.17 -18.78 8.17
CA VAL A 532 -10.92 -19.50 6.92
C VAL A 532 -12.06 -20.43 6.52
N ASN A 533 -12.68 -21.14 7.49
CA ASN A 533 -13.75 -22.09 7.19
C ASN A 533 -15.03 -21.40 6.72
N ASP A 534 -15.38 -20.27 7.35
CA ASP A 534 -16.58 -19.50 6.98
C ASP A 534 -16.41 -18.88 5.59
N PHE A 535 -15.25 -18.28 5.32
CA PHE A 535 -14.92 -17.74 4.01
C PHE A 535 -15.05 -18.79 2.90
N PHE A 536 -14.40 -19.95 3.04
CA PHE A 536 -14.45 -20.98 2.00
C PHE A 536 -15.85 -21.59 1.84
N THR A 537 -16.64 -21.65 2.90
CA THR A 537 -18.05 -22.06 2.83
C THR A 537 -18.86 -21.07 1.99
N GLN A 538 -18.71 -19.77 2.25
CA GLN A 538 -19.40 -18.72 1.50
C GLN A 538 -18.94 -18.64 0.04
N LEU A 539 -17.62 -18.76 -0.21
CA LEU A 539 -17.05 -18.78 -1.56
C LEU A 539 -17.57 -19.97 -2.36
N ARG A 540 -17.58 -21.17 -1.76
CA ARG A 540 -18.09 -22.38 -2.42
C ARG A 540 -19.56 -22.24 -2.79
N ARG A 541 -20.38 -21.67 -1.89
CA ARG A 541 -21.78 -21.37 -2.20
C ARG A 541 -21.90 -20.39 -3.37
N GLY A 542 -21.10 -19.34 -3.38
CA GLY A 542 -21.06 -18.35 -4.47
C GLY A 542 -20.67 -18.96 -5.82
N ILE A 543 -19.68 -19.85 -5.83
CA ILE A 543 -19.26 -20.63 -7.00
C ILE A 543 -20.43 -21.46 -7.53
N ASP A 544 -21.13 -22.18 -6.65
CA ASP A 544 -22.22 -23.08 -7.03
C ASP A 544 -23.44 -22.30 -7.55
N GLU A 545 -23.78 -21.18 -6.91
CA GLU A 545 -24.82 -20.26 -7.38
C GLU A 545 -24.47 -19.66 -8.76
N ALA A 546 -23.21 -19.25 -8.97
CA ALA A 546 -22.76 -18.69 -10.24
C ALA A 546 -22.74 -19.74 -11.37
N ALA A 547 -22.34 -20.97 -11.06
CA ALA A 547 -22.29 -22.06 -12.03
C ALA A 547 -23.71 -22.51 -12.47
N THR A 548 -24.72 -22.37 -11.62
CA THR A 548 -26.09 -22.86 -11.87
C THR A 548 -27.07 -21.78 -12.34
N ALA A 549 -26.70 -20.48 -12.28
CA ALA A 549 -27.57 -19.38 -12.68
C ALA A 549 -28.03 -19.51 -14.16
N SER A 550 -29.36 -19.60 -14.34
CA SER A 550 -30.05 -19.80 -15.63
C SER A 550 -29.81 -18.67 -16.65
N THR A 551 -30.03 -19.01 -17.91
CA THR A 551 -29.55 -18.46 -19.19
C THR A 551 -30.13 -17.10 -19.61
N GLN A 552 -30.31 -16.15 -18.69
CA GLN A 552 -30.59 -14.77 -19.06
C GLN A 552 -29.43 -13.91 -18.57
N MET A 553 -28.56 -13.49 -19.49
CA MET A 553 -27.85 -12.22 -19.26
C MET A 553 -28.97 -11.22 -18.94
N ALA A 554 -28.86 -10.50 -17.82
CA ALA A 554 -29.59 -9.25 -17.72
C ALA A 554 -29.32 -8.52 -19.04
N GLU A 555 -30.38 -8.10 -19.75
CA GLU A 555 -30.22 -7.35 -20.98
C GLU A 555 -29.18 -6.28 -20.68
N VAL A 556 -28.03 -6.33 -21.38
CA VAL A 556 -27.02 -5.30 -21.26
C VAL A 556 -27.77 -4.03 -21.61
N PRO A 557 -27.99 -3.10 -20.66
CA PRO A 557 -28.73 -1.89 -20.95
C PRO A 557 -28.07 -1.27 -22.17
N GLU A 558 -28.85 -1.01 -23.21
CA GLU A 558 -28.34 -0.58 -24.51
C GLU A 558 -27.31 0.52 -24.28
N ARG A 559 -26.03 0.22 -24.52
CA ARG A 559 -24.93 1.14 -24.20
C ARG A 559 -25.14 2.36 -25.06
N ARG A 560 -25.58 3.48 -24.44
CA ARG A 560 -25.57 4.75 -25.15
C ARG A 560 -24.13 5.01 -25.60
N PRO A 561 -23.92 5.42 -26.86
CA PRO A 561 -22.58 5.61 -27.39
C PRO A 561 -21.83 6.61 -26.53
N LEU A 562 -20.59 6.25 -26.18
CA LEU A 562 -19.65 7.18 -25.56
C LEU A 562 -19.38 8.34 -26.53
N LEU A 563 -18.97 9.47 -25.96
CA LEU A 563 -18.39 10.57 -26.70
C LEU A 563 -17.16 10.09 -27.49
N PRO A 564 -16.82 10.78 -28.59
CA PRO A 564 -15.56 10.57 -29.29
C PRO A 564 -14.36 10.60 -28.34
N ALA A 565 -13.31 9.82 -28.63
CA ALA A 565 -12.17 9.69 -27.73
C ALA A 565 -11.49 11.03 -27.41
N ASP A 566 -11.43 11.95 -28.39
CA ASP A 566 -10.89 13.30 -28.27
C ASP A 566 -11.75 14.24 -27.41
N ALA A 567 -13.02 13.90 -27.16
CA ALA A 567 -13.91 14.69 -26.30
C ALA A 567 -13.53 14.62 -24.81
N HIS A 568 -12.70 13.66 -24.40
CA HIS A 568 -12.36 13.38 -23.01
C HIS A 568 -11.19 14.23 -22.50
N GLN A 569 -11.30 15.55 -22.63
CA GLN A 569 -10.27 16.51 -22.20
C GLN A 569 -10.92 17.65 -21.41
N ALA A 570 -10.63 17.71 -20.11
CA ALA A 570 -11.20 18.69 -19.20
C ALA A 570 -10.13 19.30 -18.29
N GLU A 571 -10.37 20.53 -17.85
CA GLU A 571 -9.69 21.12 -16.70
C GLU A 571 -10.71 21.28 -15.56
N ILE A 572 -10.34 20.83 -14.34
CA ILE A 572 -11.23 20.83 -13.19
C ILE A 572 -10.58 21.62 -12.04
N GLU A 573 -11.25 22.67 -11.60
CA GLU A 573 -10.80 23.55 -10.51
C GLU A 573 -11.78 23.50 -9.34
N THR A 574 -11.24 23.32 -8.13
CA THR A 574 -12.03 23.40 -6.89
C THR A 574 -11.13 23.69 -5.69
N THR A 575 -11.75 23.78 -4.50
CA THR A 575 -11.07 23.87 -3.21
C THR A 575 -10.10 22.71 -3.02
N LYS A 576 -8.89 22.98 -2.51
CA LYS A 576 -7.85 21.95 -2.32
C LYS A 576 -7.89 21.27 -0.95
N LEU A 577 -8.60 21.84 0.03
CA LEU A 577 -8.60 21.41 1.42
C LEU A 577 -9.99 21.58 2.06
N LEU A 578 -10.52 20.52 2.67
CA LEU A 578 -11.80 20.50 3.38
C LEU A 578 -11.64 19.88 4.78
N PHE A 579 -12.37 20.45 5.74
CA PHE A 579 -12.48 19.93 7.10
C PHE A 579 -13.91 19.47 7.35
N ILE A 580 -14.06 18.28 7.92
CA ILE A 580 -15.37 17.71 8.25
C ILE A 580 -15.72 18.12 9.68
N THR A 581 -16.91 18.71 9.87
CA THR A 581 -17.44 18.89 11.23
C THR A 581 -17.93 17.53 11.76
N PRO A 582 -17.61 17.13 13.00
CA PRO A 582 -18.14 15.89 13.57
C PRO A 582 -19.67 15.80 13.44
N GLY A 583 -20.16 14.70 12.85
CA GLY A 583 -21.60 14.46 12.62
C GLY A 583 -22.14 14.97 11.28
N GLU A 584 -21.38 15.73 10.49
CA GLU A 584 -21.75 16.04 9.11
C GLU A 584 -21.68 14.77 8.24
N LYS A 585 -22.78 14.46 7.54
CA LYS A 585 -22.86 13.33 6.62
C LYS A 585 -22.55 13.70 5.18
N THR A 586 -22.82 14.96 4.80
CA THR A 586 -22.67 15.46 3.43
C THR A 586 -22.07 16.85 3.41
N LEU A 587 -21.26 17.17 2.39
CA LEU A 587 -20.68 18.49 2.17
C LEU A 587 -20.82 18.92 0.72
N ARG A 588 -21.35 20.12 0.47
CA ARG A 588 -21.41 20.68 -0.88
C ARG A 588 -20.18 21.54 -1.19
N ILE A 589 -19.55 21.28 -2.33
CA ILE A 589 -18.44 22.08 -2.85
C ILE A 589 -18.74 22.62 -4.24
N LYS A 590 -18.15 23.77 -4.59
CA LYS A 590 -18.21 24.32 -5.95
C LYS A 590 -17.05 23.79 -6.79
N VAL A 591 -17.36 23.34 -7.98
CA VAL A 591 -16.39 22.81 -8.96
C VAL A 591 -16.57 23.59 -10.25
N ARG A 592 -15.49 24.16 -10.75
CA ARG A 592 -15.44 24.72 -12.10
C ARG A 592 -14.85 23.68 -13.04
N ILE A 593 -15.50 23.50 -14.16
CA ILE A 593 -15.10 22.55 -15.21
C ILE A 593 -14.95 23.36 -16.49
N THR A 594 -13.83 23.19 -17.18
CA THR A 594 -13.55 23.80 -18.49
C THR A 594 -13.38 22.70 -19.53
N ASN A 595 -14.06 22.83 -20.66
CA ASN A 595 -13.89 21.93 -21.79
C ASN A 595 -12.62 22.30 -22.57
N THR A 596 -11.61 21.44 -22.53
CA THR A 596 -10.35 21.63 -23.27
C THR A 596 -10.26 20.77 -24.52
N SER A 597 -11.33 20.03 -24.84
CA SER A 597 -11.44 19.23 -26.07
C SER A 597 -11.87 20.07 -27.28
N SER A 598 -11.83 19.46 -28.46
CA SER A 598 -12.38 19.95 -29.72
C SER A 598 -13.90 19.74 -29.86
N VAL A 599 -14.54 19.03 -28.93
CA VAL A 599 -15.92 18.54 -29.07
C VAL A 599 -16.85 19.28 -28.11
N VAL A 600 -18.04 19.65 -28.56
CA VAL A 600 -19.07 20.24 -27.69
C VAL A 600 -19.66 19.16 -26.79
N TRP A 601 -19.65 19.38 -25.47
CA TRP A 601 -20.29 18.46 -24.53
C TRP A 601 -21.79 18.74 -24.40
N PRO A 602 -22.65 17.72 -24.50
CA PRO A 602 -24.10 17.90 -24.32
C PRO A 602 -24.48 18.02 -22.83
N SER A 603 -25.64 18.64 -22.56
CA SER A 603 -26.11 18.93 -21.19
C SER A 603 -27.08 17.91 -20.59
N ARG A 604 -27.54 16.95 -21.39
CA ARG A 604 -28.66 16.11 -21.00
C ARG A 604 -28.15 14.94 -20.14
N LYS A 605 -28.72 14.81 -18.94
CA LYS A 605 -28.44 13.73 -17.97
C LYS A 605 -28.46 12.36 -18.65
N GLY A 606 -27.38 11.60 -18.51
CA GLY A 606 -27.16 10.32 -19.19
C GLY A 606 -26.86 10.38 -20.69
N THR A 607 -26.56 11.54 -21.27
CA THR A 607 -26.07 11.67 -22.67
C THR A 607 -24.85 12.58 -22.79
N GLY A 608 -24.53 13.35 -21.76
CA GLY A 608 -23.29 14.11 -21.65
C GLY A 608 -22.53 13.78 -20.38
N PRO A 609 -21.34 14.38 -20.21
CA PRO A 609 -20.50 14.14 -19.04
C PRO A 609 -21.25 14.46 -17.74
N GLU A 610 -21.06 13.63 -16.73
CA GLU A 610 -21.56 13.86 -15.38
C GLU A 610 -20.39 14.10 -14.44
N LEU A 611 -20.55 15.03 -13.50
CA LEU A 611 -19.52 15.29 -12.51
C LEU A 611 -19.52 14.16 -11.48
N GLY A 612 -18.39 13.48 -11.31
CA GLY A 612 -18.23 12.40 -10.34
C GLY A 612 -17.10 12.66 -9.36
N TYR A 613 -17.07 11.87 -8.29
CA TYR A 613 -15.93 11.84 -7.40
C TYR A 613 -15.73 10.46 -6.81
N TRP A 614 -14.53 10.23 -6.29
CA TRP A 614 -14.29 9.16 -5.34
C TRP A 614 -13.49 9.61 -4.14
N ILE A 615 -13.65 8.88 -3.05
CA ILE A 615 -12.95 9.13 -1.79
C ILE A 615 -12.03 7.95 -1.51
N GLN A 616 -10.77 8.28 -1.25
CA GLN A 616 -9.70 7.33 -0.99
C GLN A 616 -8.99 7.76 0.30
N ALA A 617 -8.74 6.84 1.24
CA ALA A 617 -7.87 7.17 2.36
C ALA A 617 -6.43 7.39 1.86
N GLU A 618 -5.67 8.33 2.43
CA GLU A 618 -4.33 8.67 1.88
C GLU A 618 -3.35 7.48 1.85
N GLN A 619 -3.54 6.46 2.71
CA GLN A 619 -2.71 5.26 2.74
C GLN A 619 -3.24 4.15 1.81
N MET A 620 -4.36 4.38 1.11
CA MET A 620 -4.96 3.42 0.19
C MET A 620 -4.52 3.63 -1.25
N ILE A 621 -4.59 2.56 -2.03
CA ILE A 621 -4.40 2.57 -3.49
C ILE A 621 -5.74 2.57 -4.25
N SER A 622 -6.81 2.05 -3.63
CA SER A 622 -8.12 1.92 -4.26
C SER A 622 -9.14 2.85 -3.59
N PRO A 623 -10.03 3.48 -4.37
CA PRO A 623 -11.10 4.30 -3.82
C PRO A 623 -12.10 3.46 -3.03
N MET A 624 -12.60 4.03 -1.94
CA MET A 624 -13.54 3.37 -1.03
C MET A 624 -14.99 3.76 -1.31
N PHE A 625 -15.23 4.94 -1.87
CA PHE A 625 -16.56 5.44 -2.16
C PHE A 625 -16.56 6.17 -3.49
N HIS A 626 -17.66 6.05 -4.24
CA HIS A 626 -17.88 6.75 -5.49
C HIS A 626 -19.20 7.51 -5.40
N GLY A 627 -19.25 8.73 -5.91
CA GLY A 627 -20.49 9.47 -6.04
C GLY A 627 -20.58 10.10 -7.42
N LEU A 628 -21.81 10.19 -7.92
CA LEU A 628 -22.15 10.99 -9.09
C LEU A 628 -22.97 12.21 -8.65
N GLY A 629 -22.54 13.36 -9.13
CA GLY A 629 -23.30 14.59 -9.11
C GLY A 629 -24.28 14.67 -10.29
N GLU A 630 -24.72 15.89 -10.58
CA GLU A 630 -25.62 16.15 -11.70
C GLU A 630 -24.88 16.20 -13.04
N GLY A 631 -25.62 16.01 -14.14
CA GLY A 631 -25.13 16.27 -15.49
C GLY A 631 -24.89 17.77 -15.72
N LEU A 632 -24.14 18.10 -16.78
CA LEU A 632 -23.82 19.49 -17.10
C LEU A 632 -25.11 20.33 -17.24
N PRO A 633 -25.21 21.52 -16.63
CA PRO A 633 -26.44 22.32 -16.63
C PRO A 633 -26.77 22.93 -18.00
N LYS A 634 -25.79 23.00 -18.90
CA LYS A 634 -25.90 23.46 -20.28
C LYS A 634 -24.85 22.77 -21.15
N ALA A 635 -24.98 22.87 -22.47
CA ALA A 635 -23.95 22.38 -23.36
C ALA A 635 -22.70 23.24 -23.15
N VAL A 636 -21.51 22.63 -23.23
CA VAL A 636 -20.24 23.30 -22.95
C VAL A 636 -19.36 23.20 -24.19
N ALA A 637 -19.16 24.33 -24.87
CA ALA A 637 -18.32 24.41 -26.06
C ALA A 637 -16.81 24.32 -25.71
N PRO A 638 -15.94 23.99 -26.68
CA PRO A 638 -14.49 24.11 -26.51
C PRO A 638 -14.06 25.46 -25.93
N GLY A 639 -13.25 25.44 -24.86
CA GLY A 639 -12.78 26.60 -24.12
C GLY A 639 -13.79 27.21 -23.14
N GLU A 640 -15.03 26.74 -23.11
CA GLU A 640 -16.06 27.24 -22.20
C GLU A 640 -15.95 26.59 -20.81
N SER A 641 -16.25 27.36 -19.76
CA SER A 641 -16.33 26.86 -18.38
C SER A 641 -17.75 26.88 -17.82
N VAL A 642 -18.03 25.94 -16.93
CA VAL A 642 -19.25 25.86 -16.14
C VAL A 642 -18.92 25.66 -14.67
N VAL A 643 -19.74 26.19 -13.77
CA VAL A 643 -19.60 25.99 -12.32
C VAL A 643 -20.78 25.17 -11.82
N MET A 644 -20.47 24.08 -11.12
CA MET A 644 -21.44 23.13 -10.58
C MET A 644 -21.25 22.99 -9.07
N SER A 645 -22.31 22.57 -8.39
CA SER A 645 -22.23 22.17 -6.98
C SER A 645 -22.19 20.66 -6.89
N LEU A 646 -21.17 20.12 -6.23
CA LEU A 646 -20.99 18.69 -6.00
C LEU A 646 -21.28 18.38 -4.54
N GLU A 647 -22.17 17.43 -4.28
CA GLU A 647 -22.47 16.95 -2.93
C GLU A 647 -21.62 15.72 -2.62
N LEU A 648 -20.73 15.86 -1.63
CA LEU A 648 -19.82 14.81 -1.17
C LEU A 648 -20.45 14.08 0.03
N GLN A 649 -20.59 12.76 -0.06
CA GLN A 649 -20.81 11.87 1.07
C GLN A 649 -19.54 11.76 1.91
N LEU A 650 -19.62 12.07 3.20
CA LEU A 650 -18.46 12.16 4.08
C LEU A 650 -18.21 10.84 4.82
N PRO A 651 -16.95 10.43 4.98
CA PRO A 651 -16.61 9.25 5.78
C PRO A 651 -16.84 9.50 7.27
N THR A 652 -17.33 8.48 7.97
CA THR A 652 -17.60 8.50 9.41
C THR A 652 -16.34 8.23 10.25
N ARG A 653 -15.39 7.45 9.71
CA ARG A 653 -14.11 7.17 10.38
C ARG A 653 -13.16 8.37 10.27
N GLY A 654 -12.58 8.77 11.41
CA GLY A 654 -11.59 9.83 11.52
C GLY A 654 -10.26 9.47 10.85
N ARG A 655 -10.01 9.92 9.61
CA ARG A 655 -8.78 9.66 8.84
C ARG A 655 -8.51 10.83 7.89
N ARG A 656 -7.34 10.79 7.24
CA ARG A 656 -7.04 11.65 6.09
C ARG A 656 -7.53 10.97 4.82
N TYR A 657 -8.34 11.69 4.07
CA TYR A 657 -8.86 11.25 2.79
C TYR A 657 -8.44 12.20 1.68
N ARG A 658 -8.41 11.64 0.48
CA ARG A 658 -8.28 12.32 -0.78
C ARG A 658 -9.59 12.14 -1.52
N VAL A 659 -10.24 13.25 -1.84
CA VAL A 659 -11.37 13.28 -2.76
C VAL A 659 -10.80 13.60 -4.13
N ILE A 660 -11.04 12.72 -5.09
CA ILE A 660 -10.66 12.94 -6.48
C ILE A 660 -11.93 13.18 -7.27
N ILE A 661 -11.97 14.25 -8.03
CA ILE A 661 -13.14 14.72 -8.78
C ILE A 661 -12.78 14.67 -10.25
N ASP A 662 -13.66 14.06 -11.02
CA ASP A 662 -13.47 13.79 -12.44
C ASP A 662 -14.83 13.79 -13.18
N LEU A 663 -14.82 13.79 -14.51
CA LEU A 663 -16.00 13.61 -15.33
C LEU A 663 -16.20 12.15 -15.70
N VAL A 664 -17.46 11.72 -15.74
CA VAL A 664 -17.85 10.38 -16.21
C VAL A 664 -18.71 10.52 -17.46
N ASP A 665 -18.25 9.93 -18.55
CA ASP A 665 -19.06 9.77 -19.75
C ASP A 665 -20.02 8.60 -19.59
N ASN A 666 -21.31 8.89 -19.77
CA ASN A 666 -22.41 7.92 -19.72
C ASN A 666 -22.32 6.93 -18.54
N ARG A 667 -21.88 7.41 -17.37
CA ARG A 667 -21.74 6.64 -16.12
C ARG A 667 -20.85 5.39 -16.23
N SER A 668 -20.00 5.30 -17.25
CA SER A 668 -19.23 4.09 -17.54
C SER A 668 -17.75 4.34 -17.81
N GLU A 669 -17.39 5.51 -18.34
CA GLU A 669 -15.99 5.83 -18.66
C GLU A 669 -15.56 7.11 -17.96
N TRP A 670 -14.53 7.03 -17.12
CA TRP A 670 -13.94 8.21 -16.48
C TRP A 670 -13.00 8.93 -17.44
N PHE A 671 -13.03 10.25 -17.47
CA PHE A 671 -12.18 11.05 -18.35
C PHE A 671 -10.68 10.83 -18.06
N GLN A 672 -10.30 10.59 -16.80
CA GLN A 672 -8.92 10.24 -16.45
C GLN A 672 -8.39 9.00 -17.17
N PHE A 673 -9.26 8.03 -17.50
CA PHE A 673 -8.85 6.81 -18.20
C PHE A 673 -8.52 7.08 -19.68
N ARG A 674 -8.93 8.25 -20.18
CA ARG A 674 -8.52 8.82 -21.48
C ARG A 674 -7.41 9.87 -21.35
N GLY A 675 -6.79 9.98 -20.17
CA GLY A 675 -5.65 10.86 -19.92
C GLY A 675 -6.01 12.29 -19.53
N SER A 676 -7.29 12.61 -19.29
CA SER A 676 -7.68 13.91 -18.75
C SER A 676 -7.17 14.11 -17.31
N PRO A 677 -6.74 15.32 -16.93
CA PRO A 677 -6.39 15.59 -15.54
C PRO A 677 -7.62 15.59 -14.62
N VAL A 678 -7.41 15.26 -13.35
CA VAL A 678 -8.43 15.24 -12.29
C VAL A 678 -8.18 16.33 -11.24
N ALA A 679 -9.23 16.77 -10.55
CA ALA A 679 -9.06 17.62 -9.38
C ALA A 679 -8.90 16.79 -8.10
N THR A 680 -7.96 17.15 -7.24
CA THR A 680 -7.72 16.49 -5.96
C THR A 680 -7.96 17.45 -4.80
N VAL A 681 -8.72 16.98 -3.79
CA VAL A 681 -9.03 17.69 -2.56
C VAL A 681 -8.62 16.85 -1.36
N LYS A 682 -7.88 17.44 -0.41
CA LYS A 682 -7.58 16.79 0.87
C LYS A 682 -8.75 17.00 1.82
N LEU A 683 -9.23 15.91 2.42
CA LEU A 683 -10.38 15.87 3.32
C LEU A 683 -9.94 15.33 4.67
N PHE A 684 -10.14 16.12 5.73
CA PHE A 684 -9.75 15.76 7.10
C PHE A 684 -11.01 15.51 7.93
N SER A 685 -11.23 14.26 8.36
CA SER A 685 -12.16 13.96 9.47
C SER A 685 -11.35 13.80 10.75
N HIS A 686 -11.45 14.77 11.65
CA HIS A 686 -10.87 14.64 12.99
C HIS A 686 -11.92 14.00 13.93
N PRO A 687 -11.57 13.04 14.82
CA PRO A 687 -12.53 12.47 15.76
C PRO A 687 -13.09 13.47 16.77
N VAL A 688 -12.48 14.65 16.95
CA VAL A 688 -12.99 15.73 17.77
C VAL A 688 -12.48 17.05 17.20
N PHE A 689 -13.34 17.83 16.56
CA PHE A 689 -13.15 19.27 16.38
C PHE A 689 -14.39 19.94 16.96
N VAL A 690 -14.27 20.48 18.17
CA VAL A 690 -15.29 21.38 18.72
C VAL A 690 -15.20 22.67 17.91
N PRO A 691 -16.29 23.13 17.25
CA PRO A 691 -16.24 24.32 16.42
C PRO A 691 -15.80 25.54 17.24
N PHE A 692 -14.87 26.33 16.69
CA PHE A 692 -14.34 27.57 17.28
C PHE A 692 -15.43 28.59 17.66
N THR A 693 -16.65 28.43 17.15
CA THR A 693 -17.83 29.24 17.49
C THR A 693 -18.34 29.00 18.92
N TRP A 694 -18.07 27.85 19.53
CA TRP A 694 -18.47 27.53 20.91
C TRP A 694 -17.60 28.21 21.98
N MET A 695 -16.30 28.43 21.71
CA MET A 695 -15.39 29.11 22.64
C MET A 695 -15.73 30.61 22.84
N ARG A 696 -16.38 31.25 21.85
CA ARG A 696 -16.87 32.65 22.00
C ARG A 696 -18.09 32.80 22.91
N ARG A 697 -18.83 31.72 23.20
CA ARG A 697 -19.93 31.73 24.18
C ARG A 697 -19.43 31.49 25.61
N ILE A 698 -18.43 30.63 25.80
CA ILE A 698 -17.85 30.35 27.12
C ILE A 698 -17.04 31.56 27.63
N GLY A 699 -16.32 32.27 26.76
CA GLY A 699 -15.62 33.51 27.14
C GLY A 699 -16.53 34.66 27.59
N ARG A 700 -17.85 34.62 27.29
CA ARG A 700 -18.84 35.58 27.79
C ARG A 700 -19.55 35.14 29.07
N LEU A 701 -19.49 33.85 29.40
CA LEU A 701 -20.05 33.28 30.64
C LEU A 701 -19.03 33.21 31.77
N MET A 702 -17.73 33.28 31.49
CA MET A 702 -16.66 33.37 32.50
C MET A 702 -16.29 34.82 32.90
N ASN A 703 -16.99 35.82 32.35
CA ASN A 703 -16.82 37.25 32.69
C ASN A 703 -18.11 37.86 33.27
N ARG A 704 -18.94 37.05 33.94
CA ARG A 704 -20.05 37.50 34.78
C ARG A 704 -20.05 36.78 36.11
#